data_AF-A0A975I3X4-F1
#
_entry.id   AF-A0A975I3X4-F1
#
_cell.length_a   1.000
_cell.length_b   1.000
_cell.length_c   1.000
_cell.angle_alpha   90.00
_cell.angle_beta   90.00
_cell.angle_gamma   90.00
#
_symmetry.space_group_name_H-M   'P 1'
#
loop_
_entity.id
_entity.type
_entity.pdbx_description
1 polymer ?
#
loop_
_entity_poly.entity_id
_entity_poly.type
_entity_poly.pdbx_seq_one_letter_code
_entity_poly.pdbx_strand_id
1 'polypeptide(L)'
;MLDKFHISAKRLTTTAAPTGSPDTLTISLQQNGTFANPPVLSASALSATGTKTITLTTPTSTAFYGFEFALSDMLSDYTLSPGEKATFRIANNAGGNRLYLDNIAISGTIGSGGGGGSDTTAPTPNPMTWASVPAAVNSTSITMTATTASDPSGVEYSFTETSGNPGATNSGWQDSPTYTDTGLQANTQYTYTVTARDKAATPNATAASGSASATTNAYASPVSAGVSTVAASPAAVPADNTTTSNITVTLKDAGGAAVSGKTVSLVGNGSATIQTANSTSNASGVVTFTVKSGAVGTQTFTATGDSVAITQTAAVDFQTVAGPGPVNAGTSTVVASPTSVPADGTTSSTITITLRDASGNPVPNEGVSLAKTSGPGSVTITPVDIQSTNASGQATFAVRSGMAGTGVFTATSITDGIVITQTASVAFTQAGAIYLVALLPDPVSATSSSSTGTIANFYNGSETLANVGTTANRGSMFAAVGTDSDGVSGTFAHTVVYDMGQTISFDGFVHAQRKADGFDDVSSIDFWVTNNNPGNASTAIPLAIFSTQPVPDASVNLTRNSAVLNEYLLPGGTLSGRYVVMRLNSARTSGANPGGYTLLLGQTASVSDFDTWASAYPGLGASGNDDDGDGISNDAERIFGLNPQNPSSANPIAIPFDPDSGTFSYTRRTQSLTGLTYKAWYSTDLVDWYWESGAIHTPRAPVGDVEIVDVTLAPELLNESKLFIQMSAENFGVAPVMSQIWGSGSSITMVFSEAMDPASTTNPQNYTVSQSGGGTIAVSSATLSADGKTVTLTLAAPLGIDGDFTVTTNRIANAVGQPLGNGTSGQFQTWDDNPNGIKVFILAGQSNMVGYGMSETGNGGVAGAIGSLRHLAVNNGSYPEYDYAALLADPGQPATSAWKTRSDVKVWWRNGHSGNLGEPVSKGDLGPPFKGANSGWFGPEYAFGQVLGDYYPGENEQVLIIKAAWGGHNLVSNFRPPSAVAKRGGVVGASYYEIFNNAREVLSNLGTEFPEWAGRGYQIVGFGWHQGTSDRAPASAADEYKDNLPDFISDVRAEFGKPNLPFAIATTGMNNAGPAEAPPYTGYHAVEKAQLWVAGVAKPANVLSSDTRPFWRDSSISPSTTSFHWNHNAESYFLVGKALGDDMVDLLAP
;
A
#
# COMPACT_ATOMS: atom_id res chain seq x y z
N MET A 1 -24.61 -11.01 -7.58
CA MET A 1 -25.46 -10.51 -8.67
C MET A 1 -26.69 -9.87 -8.05
N LEU A 2 -26.69 -8.54 -7.94
CA LEU A 2 -27.84 -7.70 -7.58
C LEU A 2 -27.56 -6.37 -8.29
N ASP A 3 -28.10 -6.21 -9.49
CA ASP A 3 -27.96 -4.99 -10.28
C ASP A 3 -28.83 -3.89 -9.65
N LYS A 4 -28.22 -2.76 -9.27
CA LYS A 4 -28.94 -1.57 -8.81
C LYS A 4 -29.32 -0.71 -10.01
N PHE A 5 -30.61 -0.43 -10.19
CA PHE A 5 -31.09 0.55 -11.16
C PHE A 5 -31.02 1.97 -10.55
N HIS A 6 -30.58 2.95 -11.32
CA HIS A 6 -30.75 4.37 -11.01
C HIS A 6 -32.00 4.90 -11.72
N ILE A 7 -32.85 5.62 -10.99
CA ILE A 7 -34.00 6.34 -11.54
C ILE A 7 -33.66 7.83 -11.49
N SER A 8 -33.68 8.51 -12.63
CA SER A 8 -33.64 9.99 -12.66
C SER A 8 -34.96 10.51 -13.23
N ALA A 9 -35.52 11.52 -12.59
CA ALA A 9 -36.70 12.23 -13.07
C ALA A 9 -36.31 13.69 -13.34
N LYS A 10 -36.51 14.16 -14.57
CA LYS A 10 -36.26 15.55 -14.96
C LYS A 10 -37.60 16.21 -15.32
N ARG A 11 -37.95 17.30 -14.61
CA ARG A 11 -39.07 18.15 -15.00
C ARG A 11 -38.62 19.00 -16.20
N LEU A 12 -39.21 18.76 -17.37
CA LEU A 12 -39.00 19.59 -18.56
C LEU A 12 -39.86 20.86 -18.43
N THR A 13 -39.25 21.98 -18.04
CA THR A 13 -39.86 23.30 -18.27
C THR A 13 -39.48 23.76 -19.67
N THR A 14 -40.38 23.58 -20.64
CA THR A 14 -40.26 24.24 -21.95
C THR A 14 -40.80 25.66 -21.86
N THR A 15 -40.04 26.60 -22.42
CA THR A 15 -40.47 27.96 -22.71
C THR A 15 -41.65 27.96 -23.68
N ALA A 16 -42.75 28.59 -23.26
CA ALA A 16 -43.91 29.03 -24.04
C ALA A 16 -44.56 28.00 -25.01
N ALA A 17 -45.57 27.28 -24.52
CA ALA A 17 -46.61 26.63 -25.34
C ALA A 17 -48.00 26.82 -24.69
N PRO A 18 -49.09 26.86 -25.49
CA PRO A 18 -50.38 27.39 -25.06
C PRO A 18 -51.15 26.44 -24.14
N THR A 19 -51.96 27.02 -23.27
CA THR A 19 -52.82 26.38 -22.26
C THR A 19 -53.70 25.27 -22.85
N GLY A 20 -53.52 24.02 -22.41
CA GLY A 20 -54.47 22.93 -22.67
C GLY A 20 -53.94 21.49 -22.83
N SER A 21 -52.62 21.23 -22.82
CA SER A 21 -52.08 19.86 -22.91
C SER A 21 -51.65 19.28 -21.55
N PRO A 22 -51.83 17.96 -21.29
CA PRO A 22 -51.43 17.32 -20.04
C PRO A 22 -49.90 17.25 -19.90
N ASP A 23 -49.40 17.57 -18.70
CA ASP A 23 -48.01 17.33 -18.33
C ASP A 23 -47.71 15.83 -18.41
N THR A 24 -46.80 15.45 -19.31
CA THR A 24 -46.40 14.06 -19.49
C THR A 24 -45.10 13.82 -18.70
N LEU A 25 -45.15 12.99 -17.66
CA LEU A 25 -43.95 12.53 -16.96
C LEU A 25 -43.40 11.30 -17.69
N THR A 26 -42.32 11.48 -18.43
CA THR A 26 -41.60 10.37 -19.07
C THR A 26 -40.54 9.86 -18.11
N ILE A 27 -40.68 8.61 -17.64
CA ILE A 27 -39.65 7.92 -16.87
C ILE A 27 -38.92 6.97 -17.82
N SER A 28 -37.65 7.23 -18.08
CA SER A 28 -36.80 6.36 -18.88
C SER A 28 -36.03 5.42 -17.96
N LEU A 29 -36.23 4.11 -18.14
CA LEU A 29 -35.38 3.08 -17.54
C LEU A 29 -34.30 2.72 -18.56
N GLN A 30 -33.03 2.87 -18.20
CA GLN A 30 -31.92 2.37 -19.01
C GLN A 30 -31.29 1.15 -18.32
N GLN A 31 -31.25 0.04 -19.05
CA GLN A 31 -30.39 -1.11 -18.80
C GLN A 31 -29.45 -1.23 -20.01
N ASN A 32 -28.21 -1.67 -19.82
CA ASN A 32 -27.25 -1.89 -20.90
C ASN A 32 -27.75 -2.98 -21.89
N GLY A 33 -28.38 -2.55 -22.98
CA GLY A 33 -28.80 -3.41 -24.10
C GLY A 33 -30.00 -2.84 -24.87
N THR A 34 -29.87 -2.72 -26.19
CA THR A 34 -30.89 -2.20 -27.12
C THR A 34 -32.22 -2.97 -27.02
N PHE A 35 -33.30 -2.28 -26.60
CA PHE A 35 -34.68 -2.63 -26.90
C PHE A 35 -35.37 -1.48 -27.64
N ALA A 36 -36.25 -1.84 -28.59
CA ALA A 36 -36.83 -0.94 -29.57
C ALA A 36 -38.13 -0.22 -29.14
N ASN A 37 -38.54 -0.23 -27.87
CA ASN A 37 -39.64 0.61 -27.39
C ASN A 37 -39.67 0.69 -25.85
N PRO A 38 -39.66 1.91 -25.24
CA PRO A 38 -39.81 2.07 -23.80
C PRO A 38 -41.25 1.79 -23.33
N PRO A 39 -41.45 1.26 -22.11
CA PRO A 39 -42.78 1.09 -21.52
C PRO A 39 -43.44 2.45 -21.25
N VAL A 40 -44.71 2.58 -21.63
CA VAL A 40 -45.50 3.80 -21.41
C VAL A 40 -46.22 3.69 -20.07
N LEU A 41 -45.87 4.54 -19.12
CA LEU A 41 -46.66 4.77 -17.92
C LEU A 41 -47.68 5.87 -18.22
N SER A 42 -48.97 5.56 -18.15
CA SER A 42 -50.03 6.56 -18.21
C SER A 42 -50.58 6.80 -16.80
N ALA A 43 -50.44 8.03 -16.32
CA ALA A 43 -51.15 8.51 -15.14
C ALA A 43 -52.28 9.43 -15.61
N SER A 44 -53.53 9.10 -15.27
CA SER A 44 -54.67 9.99 -15.50
C SER A 44 -54.71 11.10 -14.43
N ALA A 45 -55.18 12.28 -14.86
CA ALA A 45 -55.19 13.53 -14.10
C ALA A 45 -55.91 13.43 -12.74
N LEU A 46 -55.41 14.23 -11.78
CA LEU A 46 -55.82 14.30 -10.39
C LEU A 46 -57.24 14.89 -10.20
N SER A 47 -58.08 14.20 -9.42
CA SER A 47 -59.18 14.82 -8.67
C SER A 47 -59.22 14.29 -7.23
N ALA A 48 -59.77 15.10 -6.32
CA ALA A 48 -59.39 15.13 -4.90
C ALA A 48 -60.01 14.06 -3.97
N THR A 49 -60.71 13.03 -4.45
CA THR A 49 -61.23 11.95 -3.59
C THR A 49 -61.45 10.66 -4.39
N GLY A 50 -60.55 9.67 -4.27
CA GLY A 50 -60.74 8.34 -4.86
C GLY A 50 -59.52 7.41 -4.75
N THR A 51 -59.80 6.11 -4.59
CA THR A 51 -58.82 5.01 -4.53
C THR A 51 -57.93 4.95 -5.79
N LYS A 52 -56.61 4.77 -5.61
CA LYS A 52 -55.65 4.59 -6.72
C LYS A 52 -55.38 3.10 -6.98
N THR A 53 -55.35 2.71 -8.24
CA THR A 53 -54.85 1.40 -8.69
C THR A 53 -53.63 1.63 -9.58
N ILE A 54 -52.48 1.05 -9.22
CA ILE A 54 -51.31 1.00 -10.11
C ILE A 54 -51.33 -0.36 -10.81
N THR A 55 -51.56 -0.36 -12.12
CA THR A 55 -51.57 -1.59 -12.92
C THR A 55 -50.26 -1.70 -13.69
N LEU A 56 -49.45 -2.69 -13.36
CA LEU A 56 -48.29 -3.09 -14.15
C LEU A 56 -48.75 -4.13 -15.17
N THR A 57 -48.64 -3.81 -16.46
CA THR A 57 -48.91 -4.77 -17.53
C THR A 57 -47.60 -5.02 -18.28
N THR A 58 -47.10 -6.25 -18.26
CA THR A 58 -45.99 -6.67 -19.11
C THR A 58 -46.50 -7.53 -20.26
N PRO A 59 -45.95 -7.40 -21.48
CA PRO A 59 -46.13 -8.39 -22.51
C PRO A 59 -45.10 -9.51 -22.26
N THR A 60 -45.58 -10.69 -21.89
CA THR A 60 -44.87 -11.98 -21.75
C THR A 60 -44.34 -12.37 -20.37
N SER A 61 -44.49 -13.67 -20.11
CA SER A 61 -44.30 -14.38 -18.85
C SER A 61 -42.85 -14.81 -18.65
N THR A 62 -42.15 -14.23 -17.68
CA THR A 62 -40.98 -14.87 -17.05
C THR A 62 -40.89 -14.41 -15.59
N ALA A 63 -40.46 -15.31 -14.72
CA ALA A 63 -40.54 -15.17 -13.26
C ALA A 63 -39.58 -14.10 -12.70
N PHE A 64 -40.02 -13.36 -11.69
CA PHE A 64 -39.22 -12.39 -10.94
C PHE A 64 -38.43 -13.06 -9.81
N TYR A 65 -37.12 -12.81 -9.74
CA TYR A 65 -36.31 -12.95 -8.52
C TYR A 65 -36.23 -11.57 -7.83
N GLY A 66 -36.29 -11.56 -6.49
CA GLY A 66 -36.67 -10.41 -5.67
C GLY A 66 -35.85 -9.12 -5.80
N PHE A 67 -36.50 -7.99 -5.54
CA PHE A 67 -35.90 -6.67 -5.37
C PHE A 67 -35.87 -6.29 -3.88
N GLU A 68 -34.77 -5.69 -3.41
CA GLU A 68 -34.75 -4.89 -2.18
C GLU A 68 -35.04 -3.43 -2.54
N PHE A 69 -35.96 -2.80 -1.81
CA PHE A 69 -36.18 -1.35 -1.89
C PHE A 69 -35.39 -0.65 -0.78
N ALA A 70 -34.54 0.31 -1.15
CA ALA A 70 -34.13 1.36 -0.24
C ALA A 70 -35.08 2.55 -0.43
N LEU A 71 -35.96 2.78 0.54
CA LEU A 71 -36.88 3.92 0.57
C LEU A 71 -36.16 5.09 1.24
N SER A 72 -35.24 5.74 0.53
CA SER A 72 -34.69 7.04 0.96
C SER A 72 -35.18 8.22 0.12
N ASP A 73 -35.58 8.02 -1.15
CA ASP A 73 -35.68 9.15 -2.09
C ASP A 73 -37.07 9.38 -2.70
N MET A 74 -38.16 8.85 -2.12
CA MET A 74 -39.52 9.11 -2.65
C MET A 74 -40.59 9.59 -1.66
N LEU A 75 -40.25 9.89 -0.41
CA LEU A 75 -41.15 10.57 0.52
C LEU A 75 -40.35 11.53 1.39
N SER A 76 -40.07 12.73 0.87
CA SER A 76 -39.46 13.80 1.69
C SER A 76 -40.42 14.38 2.73
N ASP A 77 -41.71 14.02 2.70
CA ASP A 77 -42.75 14.76 3.44
C ASP A 77 -43.61 13.88 4.39
N TYR A 78 -43.10 12.76 4.92
CA TYR A 78 -43.81 12.04 6.00
C TYR A 78 -42.89 11.29 6.96
N THR A 79 -43.01 11.56 8.27
CA THR A 79 -42.28 10.84 9.33
C THR A 79 -43.29 10.07 10.18
N LEU A 80 -43.14 8.75 10.31
CA LEU A 80 -43.94 7.93 11.24
C LEU A 80 -43.49 8.18 12.68
N SER A 81 -44.45 8.30 13.60
CA SER A 81 -44.14 8.52 15.02
C SER A 81 -43.79 7.19 15.74
N PRO A 82 -42.98 7.22 16.83
CA PRO A 82 -42.62 6.02 17.58
C PRO A 82 -43.87 5.34 18.17
N GLY A 83 -44.25 4.18 17.62
CA GLY A 83 -45.38 3.36 18.09
C GLY A 83 -46.38 2.92 17.02
N GLU A 84 -46.36 3.53 15.83
CA GLU A 84 -47.22 3.09 14.72
C GLU A 84 -46.63 1.82 14.05
N LYS A 85 -47.43 0.75 13.96
CA LYS A 85 -47.06 -0.49 13.27
C LYS A 85 -47.73 -0.54 11.89
N ALA A 86 -46.92 -0.48 10.83
CA ALA A 86 -47.35 -0.94 9.51
C ALA A 86 -47.30 -2.48 9.48
N THR A 87 -48.43 -3.13 9.19
CA THR A 87 -48.49 -4.60 9.09
C THR A 87 -48.54 -5.03 7.63
N PHE A 88 -47.59 -5.86 7.21
CA PHE A 88 -47.56 -6.44 5.86
C PHE A 88 -47.96 -7.92 5.93
N ARG A 89 -48.92 -8.37 5.12
CA ARG A 89 -49.27 -9.80 4.96
C ARG A 89 -49.00 -10.24 3.53
N ILE A 90 -48.25 -11.33 3.37
CA ILE A 90 -48.12 -12.05 2.10
C ILE A 90 -49.03 -13.27 2.19
N ALA A 91 -50.04 -13.34 1.33
CA ALA A 91 -50.86 -14.54 1.15
C ALA A 91 -50.65 -15.08 -0.26
N ASN A 92 -50.25 -16.34 -0.37
CA ASN A 92 -50.09 -17.02 -1.64
C ASN A 92 -51.42 -17.68 -2.02
N ASN A 93 -52.03 -17.26 -3.13
CA ASN A 93 -53.21 -17.93 -3.68
C ASN A 93 -53.06 -18.08 -5.20
N ALA A 94 -53.45 -19.27 -5.68
CA ALA A 94 -53.28 -19.71 -7.05
C ALA A 94 -54.04 -18.80 -8.03
N GLY A 95 -53.31 -17.97 -8.78
CA GLY A 95 -53.85 -17.13 -9.85
C GLY A 95 -53.28 -15.71 -9.94
N GLY A 96 -51.95 -15.59 -10.01
CA GLY A 96 -51.26 -14.32 -10.31
C GLY A 96 -50.94 -13.46 -9.08
N ASN A 97 -49.66 -13.09 -8.94
CA ASN A 97 -49.18 -12.26 -7.83
C ASN A 97 -49.67 -10.82 -7.98
N ARG A 98 -50.46 -10.32 -7.01
CA ARG A 98 -50.94 -8.94 -6.89
C ARG A 98 -50.56 -8.36 -5.53
N LEU A 99 -50.14 -7.08 -5.50
CA LEU A 99 -49.87 -6.30 -4.29
C LEU A 99 -51.06 -5.36 -4.03
N TYR A 100 -51.60 -5.34 -2.81
CA TYR A 100 -52.68 -4.41 -2.41
C TYR A 100 -52.16 -3.40 -1.38
N LEU A 101 -52.52 -2.12 -1.54
CA LEU A 101 -52.39 -1.06 -0.53
C LEU A 101 -53.81 -0.67 -0.12
N ASP A 102 -54.14 -0.72 1.17
CA ASP A 102 -55.46 -0.35 1.66
C ASP A 102 -55.36 0.80 2.68
N ASN A 103 -56.18 1.84 2.44
CA ASN A 103 -56.46 3.06 3.24
C ASN A 103 -55.33 4.03 3.63
N ILE A 104 -55.22 5.14 2.88
CA ILE A 104 -54.68 6.43 3.36
C ILE A 104 -55.71 7.52 3.04
N ALA A 105 -56.17 8.26 4.06
CA ALA A 105 -57.09 9.40 3.91
C ALA A 105 -56.38 10.71 4.27
N ILE A 106 -56.42 11.71 3.37
CA ILE A 106 -55.94 13.08 3.59
C ILE A 106 -56.95 14.06 2.96
N SER A 107 -57.34 15.12 3.68
CA SER A 107 -58.27 16.16 3.20
C SER A 107 -57.74 17.58 3.50
N GLY A 108 -57.74 18.47 2.48
CA GLY A 108 -57.56 19.93 2.62
C GLY A 108 -57.11 20.62 1.31
N THR A 109 -57.80 21.68 0.88
CA THR A 109 -57.75 22.31 -0.47
C THR A 109 -56.90 23.59 -0.53
N ILE A 110 -56.20 23.83 -1.66
CA ILE A 110 -55.43 25.04 -1.99
C ILE A 110 -56.26 25.97 -2.90
N GLY A 111 -56.33 27.26 -2.56
CA GLY A 111 -56.86 28.33 -3.43
C GLY A 111 -55.74 29.26 -3.92
N SER A 112 -55.86 29.74 -5.16
CA SER A 112 -54.98 30.73 -5.80
C SER A 112 -55.60 32.14 -5.80
N GLY A 113 -54.78 33.19 -5.73
CA GLY A 113 -55.20 34.57 -5.98
C GLY A 113 -54.28 35.62 -5.35
N GLY A 114 -53.71 36.51 -6.17
CA GLY A 114 -52.79 37.57 -5.75
C GLY A 114 -53.44 38.76 -5.06
N GLY A 115 -52.58 39.56 -4.42
CA GLY A 115 -52.88 40.86 -3.83
C GLY A 115 -51.82 41.20 -2.79
N GLY A 116 -51.21 42.39 -2.87
CA GLY A 116 -50.35 42.92 -1.82
C GLY A 116 -51.12 43.19 -0.53
N GLY A 117 -51.52 42.11 0.15
CA GLY A 117 -51.96 42.13 1.53
C GLY A 117 -50.75 42.01 2.41
N SER A 118 -50.76 42.71 3.55
CA SER A 118 -49.87 42.41 4.66
C SER A 118 -49.84 40.89 4.88
N ASP A 119 -48.65 40.32 5.00
CA ASP A 119 -48.51 38.94 5.47
C ASP A 119 -49.32 38.79 6.77
N THR A 120 -50.23 37.82 6.80
CA THR A 120 -51.14 37.56 7.93
C THR A 120 -50.97 36.14 8.46
N THR A 121 -50.04 35.39 7.88
CA THR A 121 -49.81 33.99 8.22
C THR A 121 -48.59 33.88 9.10
N ALA A 122 -48.71 33.17 10.21
CA ALA A 122 -47.56 32.89 11.06
C ALA A 122 -46.66 31.81 10.42
N PRO A 123 -45.35 31.79 10.77
CA PRO A 123 -44.42 30.77 10.28
C PRO A 123 -44.87 29.33 10.54
N THR A 124 -44.45 28.39 9.69
CA THR A 124 -44.73 26.95 9.85
C THR A 124 -43.49 26.22 10.37
N PRO A 125 -43.55 25.40 11.45
CA PRO A 125 -44.76 24.87 12.09
C PRO A 125 -45.43 25.80 13.11
N ASN A 126 -46.77 25.74 13.17
CA ASN A 126 -47.60 26.46 14.14
C ASN A 126 -48.66 25.50 14.73
N PRO A 127 -48.57 25.07 16.01
CA PRO A 127 -47.61 25.50 17.02
C PRO A 127 -46.17 25.06 16.72
N MET A 128 -45.22 25.79 17.29
CA MET A 128 -43.80 25.47 17.18
C MET A 128 -43.45 24.12 17.82
N THR A 129 -42.34 23.52 17.39
CA THR A 129 -41.83 22.25 17.94
C THR A 129 -40.34 22.33 18.21
N TRP A 130 -39.80 21.33 18.92
CA TRP A 130 -38.38 21.24 19.27
C TRP A 130 -37.64 20.31 18.30
N ALA A 131 -36.53 20.78 17.72
CA ALA A 131 -35.55 19.90 17.06
C ALA A 131 -34.65 19.23 18.11
N SER A 132 -34.33 19.96 19.17
CA SER A 132 -33.70 19.44 20.39
C SER A 132 -34.34 20.08 21.60
N VAL A 133 -34.96 19.26 22.45
CA VAL A 133 -35.53 19.71 23.74
C VAL A 133 -34.42 20.25 24.66
N PRO A 134 -34.75 21.10 25.65
CA PRO A 134 -33.78 21.58 26.63
C PRO A 134 -32.95 20.46 27.24
N ALA A 135 -31.64 20.65 27.26
CA ALA A 135 -30.66 19.75 27.85
C ALA A 135 -29.61 20.53 28.64
N ALA A 136 -29.22 20.03 29.81
CA ALA A 136 -28.19 20.65 30.63
C ALA A 136 -26.81 20.50 29.98
N VAL A 137 -26.09 21.62 29.90
CA VAL A 137 -24.70 21.66 29.42
C VAL A 137 -23.74 21.53 30.61
N ASN A 138 -24.05 22.20 31.72
CA ASN A 138 -23.32 22.11 32.97
C ASN A 138 -24.23 22.51 34.15
N SER A 139 -23.64 22.80 35.31
CA SER A 139 -24.39 23.18 36.51
C SER A 139 -25.05 24.56 36.46
N THR A 140 -24.83 25.34 35.41
CA THR A 140 -25.31 26.73 35.29
C THR A 140 -25.86 27.09 33.92
N SER A 141 -26.03 26.12 33.01
CA SER A 141 -26.56 26.40 31.67
C SER A 141 -27.32 25.24 31.04
N ILE A 142 -28.35 25.57 30.27
CA ILE A 142 -29.18 24.66 29.48
C ILE A 142 -29.20 25.16 28.04
N THR A 143 -29.11 24.25 27.07
CA THR A 143 -29.22 24.55 25.64
C THR A 143 -30.42 23.85 25.02
N MET A 144 -31.04 24.49 24.03
CA MET A 144 -32.19 23.98 23.29
C MET A 144 -32.22 24.49 21.85
N THR A 145 -32.86 23.73 20.96
CA THR A 145 -33.00 24.09 19.54
C THR A 145 -34.45 23.86 19.08
N ALA A 146 -35.09 24.91 18.57
CA ALA A 146 -36.39 24.84 17.93
C ALA A 146 -36.29 24.18 16.55
N THR A 147 -37.38 23.57 16.09
CA THR A 147 -37.49 23.14 14.68
C THR A 147 -37.39 24.36 13.79
N THR A 148 -36.64 24.27 12.69
CA THR A 148 -36.58 25.37 11.71
C THR A 148 -37.99 25.64 11.20
N ALA A 149 -38.41 26.91 11.28
CA ALA A 149 -39.71 27.36 10.85
C ALA A 149 -39.52 28.20 9.59
N SER A 150 -40.47 28.09 8.69
CA SER A 150 -40.41 28.71 7.36
C SER A 150 -41.54 29.70 7.20
N ASP A 151 -41.19 30.87 6.69
CA ASP A 151 -42.11 31.92 6.30
C ASP A 151 -41.50 32.73 5.15
N PRO A 152 -42.27 33.13 4.11
CA PRO A 152 -41.77 33.93 3.00
C PRO A 152 -41.13 35.27 3.41
N SER A 153 -41.55 35.84 4.54
CA SER A 153 -41.05 37.11 5.05
C SER A 153 -39.77 36.95 5.89
N GLY A 154 -39.32 35.72 6.16
CA GLY A 154 -38.23 35.39 7.09
C GLY A 154 -38.74 35.21 8.52
N VAL A 155 -37.96 34.54 9.37
CA VAL A 155 -38.42 34.06 10.70
C VAL A 155 -37.49 34.50 11.83
N GLU A 156 -38.07 34.82 12.99
CA GLU A 156 -37.38 34.98 14.28
C GLU A 156 -37.99 34.04 15.33
N TYR A 157 -37.20 33.65 16.32
CA TYR A 157 -37.55 32.73 17.40
C TYR A 157 -37.47 33.41 18.76
N SER A 158 -38.35 33.03 19.69
CA SER A 158 -38.30 33.46 21.09
C SER A 158 -38.52 32.27 22.02
N PHE A 159 -37.51 31.99 22.84
CA PHE A 159 -37.53 30.96 23.88
C PHE A 159 -37.94 31.62 25.19
N THR A 160 -39.04 31.15 25.76
CA THR A 160 -39.62 31.66 27.00
C THR A 160 -39.46 30.64 28.09
N GLU A 161 -38.79 31.03 29.18
CA GLU A 161 -38.70 30.25 30.39
C GLU A 161 -40.00 30.38 31.20
N THR A 162 -40.52 29.26 31.68
CA THR A 162 -41.83 29.15 32.31
C THR A 162 -41.80 28.47 33.68
N SER A 163 -40.66 27.98 34.17
CA SER A 163 -40.57 27.42 35.54
C SER A 163 -40.58 28.51 36.61
N GLY A 164 -40.13 29.73 36.28
CA GLY A 164 -40.06 30.85 37.23
C GLY A 164 -38.92 30.72 38.24
N ASN A 165 -37.99 29.80 38.02
CA ASN A 165 -36.83 29.62 38.88
C ASN A 165 -35.79 30.75 38.66
N PRO A 166 -35.15 31.25 39.74
CA PRO A 166 -34.24 32.39 39.65
C PRO A 166 -32.97 32.06 38.84
N GLY A 167 -32.51 33.02 38.05
CA GLY A 167 -31.31 32.91 37.22
C GLY A 167 -31.57 32.58 35.75
N ALA A 168 -32.77 32.09 35.43
CA ALA A 168 -33.19 31.88 34.04
C ALA A 168 -33.58 33.18 33.33
N THR A 169 -33.38 33.19 32.01
CA THR A 169 -33.70 34.33 31.14
C THR A 169 -34.41 33.90 29.86
N ASN A 170 -35.32 34.74 29.37
CA ASN A 170 -35.90 34.59 28.04
C ASN A 170 -34.91 35.07 27.00
N SER A 171 -34.86 34.42 25.83
CA SER A 171 -33.93 34.80 24.76
C SER A 171 -34.23 36.16 24.12
N GLY A 172 -35.48 36.63 24.22
CA GLY A 172 -36.01 37.63 23.29
C GLY A 172 -36.14 37.06 21.87
N TRP A 173 -36.50 37.91 20.90
CA TRP A 173 -36.57 37.51 19.48
C TRP A 173 -35.17 37.47 18.88
N GLN A 174 -34.82 36.36 18.25
CA GLN A 174 -33.52 36.10 17.63
C GLN A 174 -33.65 35.32 16.32
N ASP A 175 -32.71 35.48 15.41
CA ASP A 175 -32.69 34.73 14.13
C ASP A 175 -32.29 33.26 14.31
N SER A 176 -31.52 32.97 15.35
CA SER A 176 -31.04 31.61 15.64
C SER A 176 -32.17 30.74 16.18
N PRO A 177 -32.39 29.52 15.63
CA PRO A 177 -33.29 28.54 16.22
C PRO A 177 -32.67 27.85 17.45
N THR A 178 -31.47 28.23 17.90
CA THR A 178 -30.80 27.67 19.08
C THR A 178 -30.63 28.75 20.15
N TYR A 179 -30.96 28.40 21.39
CA TYR A 179 -30.76 29.25 22.57
C TYR A 179 -30.02 28.48 23.67
N THR A 180 -29.11 29.17 24.34
CA THR A 180 -28.42 28.66 25.54
C THR A 180 -28.67 29.64 26.68
N ASP A 181 -29.45 29.22 27.67
CA ASP A 181 -29.69 30.01 28.88
C ASP A 181 -28.57 29.75 29.88
N THR A 182 -28.00 30.81 30.45
CA THR A 182 -26.80 30.77 31.29
C THR A 182 -27.02 31.58 32.57
N GLY A 183 -26.26 31.27 33.64
CA GLY A 183 -26.48 31.89 34.95
C GLY A 183 -27.54 31.17 35.80
N LEU A 184 -27.89 29.96 35.39
CA LEU A 184 -28.85 29.10 36.08
C LEU A 184 -28.28 28.58 37.41
N GLN A 185 -29.16 28.34 38.38
CA GLN A 185 -28.82 27.61 39.61
C GLN A 185 -28.59 26.12 39.32
N ALA A 186 -27.63 25.51 40.02
CA ALA A 186 -27.31 24.09 39.91
C ALA A 186 -28.41 23.19 40.47
N ASN A 187 -28.49 21.95 39.96
CA ASN A 187 -29.47 20.94 40.35
C ASN A 187 -30.93 21.45 40.31
N THR A 188 -31.24 22.37 39.41
CA THR A 188 -32.53 23.06 39.34
C THR A 188 -33.16 22.79 37.98
N GLN A 189 -34.44 22.41 37.97
CA GLN A 189 -35.20 22.15 36.75
C GLN A 189 -35.73 23.45 36.16
N TYR A 190 -35.44 23.70 34.88
CA TYR A 190 -35.98 24.82 34.13
C TYR A 190 -36.88 24.30 33.01
N THR A 191 -37.91 25.07 32.67
CA THR A 191 -38.93 24.69 31.70
C THR A 191 -39.02 25.78 30.65
N TYR A 192 -38.97 25.41 29.37
CA TYR A 192 -39.00 26.35 28.26
C TYR A 192 -40.15 26.04 27.29
N THR A 193 -40.60 27.07 26.61
CA THR A 193 -41.45 27.02 25.41
C THR A 193 -40.78 27.85 24.31
N VAL A 194 -41.04 27.55 23.04
CA VAL A 194 -40.57 28.38 21.92
C VAL A 194 -41.72 28.83 21.04
N THR A 195 -41.68 30.09 20.61
CA THR A 195 -42.55 30.67 19.58
C THR A 195 -41.70 31.19 18.43
N ALA A 196 -42.22 31.14 17.21
CA ALA A 196 -41.62 31.80 16.05
C ALA A 196 -42.54 32.94 15.58
N ARG A 197 -42.00 33.93 14.87
CA ARG A 197 -42.78 34.95 14.16
C ARG A 197 -42.14 35.26 12.82
N ASP A 198 -42.95 35.74 11.88
CA ASP A 198 -42.43 36.26 10.63
C ASP A 198 -41.78 37.65 10.83
N LYS A 199 -41.01 38.11 9.84
CA LYS A 199 -40.43 39.46 9.81
C LYS A 199 -41.28 40.46 9.01
N ALA A 200 -42.58 40.24 8.88
CA ALA A 200 -43.47 41.18 8.22
C ALA A 200 -43.61 42.50 9.01
N ALA A 201 -44.12 43.54 8.35
CA ALA A 201 -44.34 44.85 8.97
C ALA A 201 -45.28 44.81 10.19
N THR A 202 -46.14 43.79 10.26
CA THR A 202 -46.92 43.43 11.46
C THR A 202 -46.69 41.93 11.71
N PRO A 203 -45.75 41.57 12.61
CA PRO A 203 -45.32 40.18 12.75
C PRO A 203 -46.44 39.25 13.21
N ASN A 204 -46.64 38.13 12.51
CA ASN A 204 -47.56 37.08 12.94
C ASN A 204 -46.77 36.00 13.69
N ALA A 205 -47.13 35.76 14.96
CA ALA A 205 -46.47 34.76 15.79
C ALA A 205 -47.21 33.42 15.74
N THR A 206 -46.45 32.33 15.82
CA THR A 206 -46.98 30.99 16.03
C THR A 206 -47.55 30.84 17.44
N ALA A 207 -48.39 29.83 17.64
CA ALA A 207 -48.60 29.25 18.95
C ALA A 207 -47.28 28.67 19.49
N ALA A 208 -47.12 28.74 20.82
CA ALA A 208 -45.93 28.22 21.49
C ALA A 208 -45.86 26.70 21.38
N SER A 209 -44.64 26.18 21.41
CA SER A 209 -44.41 24.75 21.54
C SER A 209 -44.95 24.18 22.84
N GLY A 210 -45.06 22.85 22.90
CA GLY A 210 -45.17 22.16 24.19
C GLY A 210 -44.00 22.53 25.10
N SER A 211 -44.28 22.64 26.40
CA SER A 211 -43.24 22.88 27.41
C SER A 211 -42.29 21.69 27.50
N ALA A 212 -40.99 21.97 27.52
CA ALA A 212 -39.96 20.97 27.70
C ALA A 212 -38.99 21.43 28.80
N SER A 213 -38.45 20.49 29.57
CA SER A 213 -37.66 20.80 30.77
C SER A 213 -36.34 20.07 30.81
N ALA A 214 -35.34 20.70 31.42
CA ALA A 214 -34.08 20.08 31.81
C ALA A 214 -33.66 20.52 33.21
N THR A 215 -32.96 19.65 33.93
CA THR A 215 -32.36 19.94 35.23
C THR A 215 -30.88 20.20 35.04
N THR A 216 -30.40 21.39 35.41
CA THR A 216 -28.96 21.70 35.44
C THR A 216 -28.22 20.70 36.31
N ASN A 217 -26.95 20.42 35.97
CA ASN A 217 -26.16 19.49 36.79
C ASN A 217 -26.01 20.03 38.21
N ALA A 218 -25.82 19.17 39.20
CA ALA A 218 -25.41 19.62 40.53
C ALA A 218 -24.03 20.29 40.46
N TYR A 219 -23.71 21.20 41.39
CA TYR A 219 -22.33 21.66 41.57
C TYR A 219 -21.46 20.41 41.80
N ALA A 220 -20.35 20.30 41.05
CA ALA A 220 -19.34 19.31 41.39
C ALA A 220 -18.76 19.73 42.76
N SER A 221 -19.20 19.06 43.83
CA SER A 221 -18.64 19.26 45.15
C SER A 221 -17.12 19.04 45.09
N PRO A 222 -16.31 19.89 45.75
CA PRO A 222 -14.86 19.75 45.72
C PRO A 222 -14.44 18.39 46.29
N VAL A 223 -13.38 17.82 45.70
CA VAL A 223 -12.78 16.57 46.17
C VAL A 223 -12.37 16.72 47.64
N SER A 224 -12.84 15.81 48.49
CA SER A 224 -12.46 15.76 49.89
C SER A 224 -11.31 14.78 50.09
N ALA A 225 -10.16 15.30 50.51
CA ALA A 225 -8.95 14.53 50.77
C ALA A 225 -9.15 13.40 51.78
N GLY A 226 -9.96 13.64 52.83
CA GLY A 226 -10.17 12.71 53.94
C GLY A 226 -11.32 11.71 53.74
N VAL A 227 -12.18 11.91 52.74
CA VAL A 227 -13.34 11.04 52.47
C VAL A 227 -13.12 10.18 51.22
N SER A 228 -12.31 10.66 50.28
CA SER A 228 -11.89 9.88 49.11
C SER A 228 -11.01 8.70 49.51
N THR A 229 -11.07 7.61 48.75
CA THR A 229 -10.37 6.36 49.08
C THR A 229 -9.34 5.95 48.05
N VAL A 230 -8.27 5.28 48.51
CA VAL A 230 -7.23 4.67 47.67
C VAL A 230 -7.01 3.25 48.18
N ALA A 231 -7.21 2.24 47.33
CA ALA A 231 -7.10 0.83 47.72
C ALA A 231 -6.36 0.01 46.66
N ALA A 232 -5.54 -0.95 47.12
CA ALA A 232 -4.89 -1.92 46.26
C ALA A 232 -5.67 -3.24 46.25
N SER A 233 -5.83 -3.84 45.08
CA SER A 233 -6.39 -5.19 44.94
C SER A 233 -5.75 -5.95 43.76
N PRO A 234 -5.11 -7.10 44.01
CA PRO A 234 -4.79 -7.65 45.34
C PRO A 234 -3.71 -6.82 46.08
N ALA A 235 -3.76 -6.80 47.41
CA ALA A 235 -2.81 -6.04 48.24
C ALA A 235 -1.41 -6.68 48.34
N ALA A 236 -1.24 -7.88 47.80
CA ALA A 236 0.05 -8.55 47.64
C ALA A 236 0.08 -9.27 46.29
N VAL A 237 1.20 -9.17 45.58
CA VAL A 237 1.45 -9.83 44.28
C VAL A 237 2.91 -10.29 44.20
N PRO A 238 3.24 -11.29 43.37
CA PRO A 238 4.63 -11.66 43.12
C PRO A 238 5.43 -10.53 42.45
N ALA A 239 6.70 -10.37 42.84
CA ALA A 239 7.64 -9.39 42.29
C ALA A 239 8.29 -9.87 40.97
N ASP A 240 7.48 -10.14 39.93
CA ASP A 240 7.92 -10.82 38.70
C ASP A 240 7.91 -9.93 37.44
N ASN A 241 7.70 -8.60 37.58
CA ASN A 241 7.52 -7.65 36.48
C ASN A 241 6.33 -7.93 35.53
N THR A 242 5.44 -8.86 35.88
CA THR A 242 4.30 -9.30 35.05
C THR A 242 2.97 -9.30 35.80
N THR A 243 2.91 -9.85 37.01
CA THR A 243 1.73 -9.85 37.87
C THR A 243 1.44 -8.42 38.33
N THR A 244 0.17 -8.04 38.19
CA THR A 244 -0.27 -6.67 38.43
C THR A 244 -1.17 -6.59 39.66
N SER A 245 -1.08 -5.47 40.37
CA SER A 245 -2.09 -5.04 41.33
C SER A 245 -2.82 -3.83 40.77
N ASN A 246 -4.11 -3.73 41.03
CA ASN A 246 -4.92 -2.58 40.66
C ASN A 246 -5.05 -1.63 41.85
N ILE A 247 -4.64 -0.38 41.67
CA ILE A 247 -4.88 0.71 42.61
C ILE A 247 -6.15 1.43 42.20
N THR A 248 -7.22 1.24 42.97
CA THR A 248 -8.50 1.92 42.76
C THR A 248 -8.60 3.16 43.63
N VAL A 249 -8.74 4.32 43.00
CA VAL A 249 -9.02 5.61 43.63
C VAL A 249 -10.50 5.92 43.46
N THR A 250 -11.20 6.24 44.54
CA THR A 250 -12.59 6.72 44.49
C THR A 250 -12.65 8.13 45.07
N LEU A 251 -12.89 9.11 44.21
CA LEU A 251 -13.06 10.50 44.62
C LEU A 251 -14.45 10.71 45.20
N LYS A 252 -14.47 11.28 46.41
CA LYS A 252 -15.69 11.66 47.12
C LYS A 252 -15.59 13.09 47.64
N ASP A 253 -16.73 13.74 47.78
CA ASP A 253 -16.82 15.04 48.43
C ASP A 253 -16.91 14.92 49.96
N ALA A 254 -17.02 16.04 50.66
CA ALA A 254 -17.11 16.06 52.12
C ALA A 254 -18.40 15.39 52.66
N GLY A 255 -19.45 15.29 51.83
CA GLY A 255 -20.70 14.61 52.15
C GLY A 255 -20.68 13.10 51.84
N GLY A 256 -19.60 12.60 51.23
CA GLY A 256 -19.45 11.20 50.84
C GLY A 256 -20.04 10.85 49.47
N ALA A 257 -20.53 11.83 48.71
CA ALA A 257 -21.00 11.64 47.34
C ALA A 257 -19.81 11.52 46.37
N ALA A 258 -19.98 10.74 45.30
CA ALA A 258 -18.93 10.52 44.30
C ALA A 258 -18.65 11.76 43.45
N VAL A 259 -17.37 12.01 43.13
CA VAL A 259 -16.92 13.16 42.32
C VAL A 259 -16.40 12.66 40.97
N SER A 260 -17.21 12.81 39.92
CA SER A 260 -16.91 12.37 38.56
C SER A 260 -16.21 13.44 37.70
N GLY A 261 -15.50 13.02 36.66
CA GLY A 261 -14.93 13.89 35.63
C GLY A 261 -13.68 14.65 36.06
N LYS A 262 -13.04 14.26 37.17
CA LYS A 262 -11.84 14.90 37.70
C LYS A 262 -10.59 14.09 37.40
N THR A 263 -9.51 14.78 37.06
CA THR A 263 -8.21 14.14 36.82
C THR A 263 -7.62 13.62 38.13
N VAL A 264 -7.17 12.37 38.12
CA VAL A 264 -6.47 11.68 39.19
C VAL A 264 -5.08 11.31 38.71
N SER A 265 -4.05 11.66 39.49
CA SER A 265 -2.66 11.25 39.27
C SER A 265 -2.21 10.29 40.38
N LEU A 266 -1.47 9.23 40.03
CA LEU A 266 -0.92 8.27 40.98
C LEU A 266 0.61 8.32 41.01
N VAL A 267 1.18 8.34 42.22
CA VAL A 267 2.64 8.32 42.44
C VAL A 267 3.00 7.23 43.45
N GLY A 268 3.98 6.39 43.12
CA GLY A 268 4.57 5.38 43.99
C GLY A 268 5.87 5.85 44.64
N ASN A 269 6.21 5.32 45.82
CA ASN A 269 7.41 5.67 46.58
C ASN A 269 8.70 4.90 46.21
N GLY A 270 8.69 4.10 45.13
CA GLY A 270 9.85 3.33 44.68
C GLY A 270 9.70 2.78 43.26
N SER A 271 10.51 1.78 42.88
CA SER A 271 10.69 1.29 41.49
C SER A 271 9.51 0.52 40.88
N ALA A 272 8.28 0.67 41.38
CA ALA A 272 7.11 0.05 40.76
C ALA A 272 6.70 0.84 39.49
N THR A 273 6.45 0.13 38.40
CA THR A 273 5.99 0.74 37.15
C THR A 273 4.48 0.95 37.22
N ILE A 274 4.04 2.19 36.96
CA ILE A 274 2.63 2.56 36.83
C ILE A 274 2.33 2.63 35.33
N GLN A 275 1.40 1.81 34.81
CA GLN A 275 1.15 1.74 33.36
C GLN A 275 0.60 3.06 32.79
N THR A 276 -0.20 3.77 33.57
CA THR A 276 -0.74 5.08 33.19
C THR A 276 -0.76 5.96 34.42
N ALA A 277 -0.02 7.07 34.43
CA ALA A 277 0.16 7.88 35.63
C ALA A 277 -1.03 8.82 35.94
N ASN A 278 -1.87 9.12 34.94
CA ASN A 278 -3.01 10.06 35.05
C ASN A 278 -4.25 9.52 34.34
N SER A 279 -5.43 9.66 34.94
CA SER A 279 -6.72 9.31 34.32
C SER A 279 -7.89 10.09 34.94
N THR A 280 -9.07 10.10 34.32
CA THR A 280 -10.25 10.85 34.77
C THR A 280 -11.28 9.97 35.48
N SER A 281 -11.85 10.44 36.59
CA SER A 281 -12.87 9.70 37.35
C SER A 281 -14.18 9.51 36.57
N ASN A 282 -14.74 8.30 36.63
CA ASN A 282 -16.01 7.99 35.99
C ASN A 282 -17.22 8.55 36.78
N ALA A 283 -18.45 8.26 36.34
CA ALA A 283 -19.69 8.71 37.00
C ALA A 283 -19.81 8.29 38.48
N SER A 284 -19.13 7.21 38.88
CA SER A 284 -19.06 6.74 40.28
C SER A 284 -17.86 7.30 41.05
N GLY A 285 -17.12 8.25 40.47
CA GLY A 285 -15.92 8.84 41.06
C GLY A 285 -14.70 7.93 41.04
N VAL A 286 -14.74 6.81 40.32
CA VAL A 286 -13.72 5.76 40.37
C VAL A 286 -12.70 5.91 39.23
N VAL A 287 -11.43 5.70 39.56
CA VAL A 287 -10.29 5.51 38.66
C VAL A 287 -9.52 4.27 39.10
N THR A 288 -9.04 3.46 38.15
CA THR A 288 -8.18 2.31 38.46
C THR A 288 -6.87 2.43 37.69
N PHE A 289 -5.76 2.25 38.40
CA PHE A 289 -4.40 2.23 37.87
C PHE A 289 -3.81 0.84 38.01
N THR A 290 -3.05 0.39 37.02
CA THR A 290 -2.39 -0.91 37.06
C THR A 290 -0.91 -0.74 37.39
N VAL A 291 -0.42 -1.45 38.41
CA VAL A 291 0.97 -1.37 38.89
C VAL A 291 1.64 -2.74 38.90
N LYS A 292 2.94 -2.78 38.60
CA LYS A 292 3.78 -4.00 38.68
C LYS A 292 5.19 -3.67 39.15
N SER A 293 5.92 -4.64 39.68
CA SER A 293 7.32 -4.48 40.06
C SER A 293 8.08 -5.80 39.96
N GLY A 294 9.39 -5.72 39.71
CA GLY A 294 10.33 -6.83 39.85
C GLY A 294 11.16 -6.76 41.14
N ALA A 295 10.97 -5.72 41.95
CA ALA A 295 11.65 -5.56 43.23
C ALA A 295 10.75 -6.09 44.35
N VAL A 296 11.30 -6.93 45.22
CA VAL A 296 10.62 -7.44 46.41
C VAL A 296 10.50 -6.32 47.44
N GLY A 297 9.33 -6.20 48.06
CA GLY A 297 9.06 -5.27 49.14
C GLY A 297 7.72 -4.56 49.01
N THR A 298 7.26 -3.97 50.11
CA THR A 298 6.01 -3.22 50.14
C THR A 298 6.18 -1.83 49.55
N GLN A 299 5.42 -1.53 48.49
CA GLN A 299 5.39 -0.24 47.81
C GLN A 299 4.12 0.52 48.16
N THR A 300 4.25 1.81 48.45
CA THR A 300 3.12 2.68 48.83
C THR A 300 2.81 3.68 47.71
N PHE A 301 1.52 3.80 47.39
CA PHE A 301 0.98 4.64 46.36
C PHE A 301 0.11 5.75 46.96
N THR A 302 0.32 6.97 46.46
CA THR A 302 -0.40 8.19 46.82
C THR A 302 -1.15 8.70 45.60
N ALA A 303 -2.36 9.22 45.80
CA ALA A 303 -3.19 9.76 44.72
C ALA A 303 -3.48 11.24 44.94
N THR A 304 -3.54 12.01 43.85
CA THR A 304 -4.01 13.41 43.85
C THR A 304 -5.17 13.52 42.88
N GLY A 305 -6.33 14.01 43.34
CA GLY A 305 -7.53 14.19 42.52
C GLY A 305 -7.95 15.66 42.47
N ASP A 306 -8.10 16.23 41.27
CA ASP A 306 -8.45 17.66 41.09
C ASP A 306 -7.49 18.62 41.83
N SER A 307 -6.19 18.31 41.80
CA SER A 307 -5.14 19.02 42.56
C SER A 307 -5.22 18.90 44.10
N VAL A 308 -6.11 18.06 44.63
CA VAL A 308 -6.22 17.74 46.06
C VAL A 308 -5.50 16.43 46.36
N ALA A 309 -4.48 16.46 47.20
CA ALA A 309 -3.78 15.27 47.66
C ALA A 309 -4.70 14.44 48.58
N ILE A 310 -4.98 13.19 48.20
CA ILE A 310 -5.83 12.29 49.00
C ILE A 310 -5.03 11.77 50.19
N THR A 311 -5.61 11.78 51.39
CA THR A 311 -4.88 11.40 52.60
C THR A 311 -4.68 9.89 52.73
N GLN A 312 -5.56 9.09 52.11
CA GLN A 312 -5.42 7.64 52.11
C GLN A 312 -4.37 7.20 51.07
N THR A 313 -3.53 6.26 51.47
CA THR A 313 -2.54 5.61 50.61
C THR A 313 -2.90 4.14 50.43
N ALA A 314 -2.53 3.56 49.30
CA ALA A 314 -2.57 2.11 49.09
C ALA A 314 -1.18 1.51 49.17
N ALA A 315 -1.04 0.34 49.77
CA ALA A 315 0.21 -0.42 49.77
C ALA A 315 0.03 -1.72 49.00
N VAL A 316 1.02 -2.09 48.20
CA VAL A 316 1.12 -3.38 47.52
C VAL A 316 2.39 -4.07 48.02
N ASP A 317 2.24 -5.24 48.62
CA ASP A 317 3.37 -6.08 49.02
C ASP A 317 3.84 -6.93 47.83
N PHE A 318 4.96 -6.54 47.22
CA PHE A 318 5.57 -7.32 46.15
C PHE A 318 6.41 -8.44 46.76
N GLN A 319 5.84 -9.64 46.80
CA GLN A 319 6.41 -10.77 47.51
C GLN A 319 7.43 -11.52 46.66
N THR A 320 8.37 -12.20 47.32
CA THR A 320 9.19 -13.22 46.68
C THR A 320 8.28 -14.24 46.03
N VAL A 321 8.44 -14.47 44.72
CA VAL A 321 7.76 -15.57 44.04
C VAL A 321 8.18 -16.87 44.73
N ALA A 322 7.22 -17.67 45.24
CA ALA A 322 7.53 -19.05 45.59
C ALA A 322 7.97 -19.72 44.29
N GLY A 323 9.28 -19.94 44.15
CA GLY A 323 9.85 -20.48 42.92
C GLY A 323 9.25 -21.85 42.60
N PRO A 324 9.27 -22.25 41.32
CA PRO A 324 9.04 -23.64 40.96
C PRO A 324 9.94 -24.57 41.80
N GLY A 325 9.46 -25.78 42.10
CA GLY A 325 10.36 -26.85 42.55
C GLY A 325 11.42 -27.17 41.47
N PRO A 326 12.45 -27.97 41.80
CA PRO A 326 13.46 -28.37 40.81
C PRO A 326 12.82 -29.03 39.60
N VAL A 327 13.46 -28.90 38.42
CA VAL A 327 12.94 -29.46 37.17
C VAL A 327 12.65 -30.95 37.34
N ASN A 328 11.46 -31.38 36.92
CA ASN A 328 11.09 -32.78 36.93
C ASN A 328 11.01 -33.30 35.49
N ALA A 329 11.91 -34.22 35.14
CA ALA A 329 12.04 -34.76 33.79
C ALA A 329 10.79 -35.48 33.26
N GLY A 330 9.95 -36.04 34.15
CA GLY A 330 8.77 -36.81 33.78
C GLY A 330 7.50 -35.98 33.57
N THR A 331 7.46 -34.75 34.10
CA THR A 331 6.33 -33.82 33.92
C THR A 331 6.62 -32.74 32.87
N SER A 332 7.89 -32.58 32.49
CA SER A 332 8.35 -31.67 31.44
C SER A 332 8.17 -32.26 30.04
N THR A 333 8.00 -31.40 29.03
CA THR A 333 7.69 -31.83 27.65
C THR A 333 8.66 -31.28 26.60
N VAL A 334 8.84 -32.01 25.51
CA VAL A 334 9.61 -31.61 24.32
C VAL A 334 8.77 -31.93 23.08
N VAL A 335 8.35 -30.92 22.33
CA VAL A 335 7.38 -31.07 21.21
C VAL A 335 7.88 -30.38 19.96
N ALA A 336 7.83 -31.07 18.82
CA ALA A 336 8.11 -30.50 17.50
C ALA A 336 6.83 -30.01 16.82
N SER A 337 6.89 -28.86 16.14
CA SER A 337 5.82 -28.37 15.27
C SER A 337 6.37 -27.53 14.11
N PRO A 338 6.10 -27.90 12.84
CA PRO A 338 5.48 -29.16 12.40
C PRO A 338 6.39 -30.38 12.67
N THR A 339 5.83 -31.58 12.85
CA THR A 339 6.60 -32.83 13.10
C THR A 339 7.29 -33.39 11.85
N SER A 340 7.09 -32.76 10.68
CA SER A 340 7.71 -33.12 9.41
C SER A 340 7.99 -31.85 8.61
N VAL A 341 9.19 -31.75 8.04
CA VAL A 341 9.59 -30.67 7.12
C VAL A 341 10.42 -31.25 5.97
N PRO A 342 10.46 -30.59 4.79
CA PRO A 342 11.39 -30.98 3.73
C PRO A 342 12.85 -30.88 4.20
N ALA A 343 13.69 -31.82 3.76
CA ALA A 343 15.13 -31.78 4.00
C ALA A 343 15.84 -30.82 3.02
N ASP A 344 15.42 -29.56 2.95
CA ASP A 344 15.92 -28.56 2.00
C ASP A 344 16.98 -27.60 2.58
N GLY A 345 17.39 -27.82 3.84
CA GLY A 345 18.36 -26.98 4.54
C GLY A 345 17.84 -25.61 4.98
N THR A 346 16.59 -25.26 4.66
CA THR A 346 16.01 -23.92 4.92
C THR A 346 14.73 -23.99 5.73
N THR A 347 13.82 -24.91 5.42
CA THR A 347 12.56 -25.12 6.12
C THR A 347 12.81 -25.73 7.50
N SER A 348 12.39 -25.03 8.54
CA SER A 348 12.61 -25.43 9.93
C SER A 348 11.36 -25.99 10.61
N SER A 349 11.55 -26.98 11.48
CA SER A 349 10.59 -27.33 12.53
C SER A 349 10.94 -26.58 13.81
N THR A 350 9.93 -26.12 14.57
CA THR A 350 10.18 -25.52 15.89
C THR A 350 10.02 -26.57 16.98
N ILE A 351 11.06 -26.78 17.77
CA ILE A 351 11.04 -27.58 19.00
C ILE A 351 10.71 -26.66 20.17
N THR A 352 9.58 -26.92 20.83
CA THR A 352 9.16 -26.23 22.05
C THR A 352 9.38 -27.15 23.25
N ILE A 353 10.20 -26.71 24.19
CA ILE A 353 10.48 -27.38 25.46
C ILE A 353 9.66 -26.67 26.53
N THR A 354 8.97 -27.42 27.39
CA THR A 354 8.25 -26.87 28.55
C THR A 354 8.74 -27.57 29.81
N LEU A 355 9.47 -26.85 30.66
CA LEU A 355 9.96 -27.34 31.94
C LEU A 355 8.90 -27.19 33.03
N ARG A 356 8.67 -28.26 33.79
CA ARG A 356 7.75 -28.30 34.93
C ARG A 356 8.40 -28.95 36.14
N ASP A 357 8.00 -28.52 37.34
CA ASP A 357 8.35 -29.17 38.59
C ASP A 357 7.48 -30.42 38.85
N ALA A 358 7.76 -31.16 39.93
CA ALA A 358 7.01 -32.38 40.27
C ALA A 358 5.51 -32.15 40.55
N SER A 359 5.10 -30.93 40.83
CA SER A 359 3.69 -30.54 41.05
C SER A 359 3.01 -30.07 39.75
N GLY A 360 3.75 -30.04 38.63
CA GLY A 360 3.26 -29.61 37.32
C GLY A 360 3.36 -28.10 37.09
N ASN A 361 3.99 -27.32 37.98
CA ASN A 361 4.15 -25.88 37.81
C ASN A 361 5.27 -25.59 36.79
N PRO A 362 5.12 -24.57 35.92
CA PRO A 362 6.16 -24.18 34.97
C PRO A 362 7.42 -23.66 35.68
N VAL A 363 8.60 -24.00 35.15
CA VAL A 363 9.91 -23.56 35.68
C VAL A 363 10.50 -22.45 34.79
N PRO A 364 10.29 -21.15 35.10
CA PRO A 364 10.85 -20.03 34.32
C PRO A 364 12.32 -19.74 34.64
N ASN A 365 12.98 -19.05 33.71
CA ASN A 365 14.38 -18.59 33.76
C ASN A 365 15.42 -19.71 33.92
N GLU A 366 15.06 -20.93 33.55
CA GLU A 366 15.94 -22.09 33.61
C GLU A 366 16.69 -22.27 32.29
N GLY A 367 18.00 -22.46 32.34
CA GLY A 367 18.82 -22.66 31.15
C GLY A 367 18.57 -24.04 30.56
N VAL A 368 18.24 -24.10 29.27
CA VAL A 368 17.97 -25.34 28.53
C VAL A 368 18.85 -25.40 27.29
N SER A 369 19.42 -26.56 27.02
CA SER A 369 20.03 -26.88 25.72
C SER A 369 19.21 -27.94 24.99
N LEU A 370 19.29 -27.92 23.66
CA LEU A 370 18.71 -28.94 22.81
C LEU A 370 19.82 -29.65 22.04
N ALA A 371 19.83 -30.98 22.09
CA ALA A 371 20.76 -31.80 21.34
C ALA A 371 20.02 -32.82 20.47
N LYS A 372 20.55 -33.07 19.27
CA LYS A 372 20.13 -34.21 18.45
C LYS A 372 20.73 -35.49 19.04
N THR A 373 19.89 -36.45 19.39
CA THR A 373 20.32 -37.71 20.02
C THR A 373 20.38 -38.90 19.05
N SER A 374 19.65 -38.86 17.93
CA SER A 374 19.76 -39.88 16.87
C SER A 374 19.16 -39.42 15.54
N GLY A 375 19.46 -40.14 14.45
CA GLY A 375 19.02 -39.86 13.08
C GLY A 375 20.16 -39.45 12.13
N PRO A 376 19.97 -39.51 10.80
CA PRO A 376 21.03 -39.23 9.81
C PRO A 376 21.35 -37.72 9.69
N GLY A 377 22.60 -37.40 9.34
CA GLY A 377 23.07 -36.05 8.99
C GLY A 377 23.33 -35.09 10.16
N SER A 378 24.02 -33.99 9.90
CA SER A 378 24.07 -32.85 10.82
C SER A 378 22.76 -32.06 10.71
N VAL A 379 22.22 -31.60 11.84
CA VAL A 379 21.03 -30.74 11.91
C VAL A 379 21.47 -29.39 12.44
N THR A 380 21.05 -28.31 11.78
CA THR A 380 21.24 -26.97 12.33
C THR A 380 20.19 -26.71 13.39
N ILE A 381 20.64 -26.44 14.62
CA ILE A 381 19.81 -26.00 15.74
C ILE A 381 20.04 -24.50 15.93
N THR A 382 18.98 -23.70 15.98
CA THR A 382 19.07 -22.25 16.16
C THR A 382 18.13 -21.80 17.28
N PRO A 383 18.63 -21.07 18.29
CA PRO A 383 20.04 -20.74 18.52
C PRO A 383 20.88 -21.97 18.89
N VAL A 384 22.21 -21.88 18.71
CA VAL A 384 23.16 -22.97 19.05
C VAL A 384 23.39 -23.06 20.57
N ASP A 385 23.18 -21.94 21.27
CA ASP A 385 23.44 -21.79 22.71
C ASP A 385 22.22 -22.09 23.60
N ILE A 386 22.48 -22.04 24.91
CA ILE A 386 21.49 -22.20 25.98
C ILE A 386 20.37 -21.16 25.84
N GLN A 387 19.13 -21.62 25.94
CA GLN A 387 17.94 -20.77 26.02
C GLN A 387 17.38 -20.77 27.43
N SER A 388 17.06 -19.59 27.97
CA SER A 388 16.35 -19.48 29.25
C SER A 388 14.85 -19.68 29.02
N THR A 389 14.18 -20.45 29.87
CA THR A 389 12.73 -20.60 29.81
C THR A 389 12.00 -19.29 30.15
N ASN A 390 10.89 -19.02 29.47
CA ASN A 390 10.03 -17.88 29.77
C ASN A 390 9.13 -18.13 31.00
N ALA A 391 8.25 -17.18 31.33
CA ALA A 391 7.31 -17.27 32.47
C ALA A 391 6.40 -18.53 32.44
N SER A 392 6.16 -19.11 31.27
CA SER A 392 5.39 -20.36 31.08
C SER A 392 6.26 -21.62 31.14
N GLY A 393 7.54 -21.49 31.52
CA GLY A 393 8.51 -22.58 31.55
C GLY A 393 8.98 -23.01 30.16
N GLN A 394 8.80 -22.18 29.12
CA GLN A 394 9.05 -22.58 27.74
C GLN A 394 10.34 -22.02 27.15
N ALA A 395 11.07 -22.85 26.41
CA ALA A 395 12.19 -22.48 25.55
C ALA A 395 11.99 -23.07 24.16
N THR A 396 12.39 -22.37 23.10
CA THR A 396 12.18 -22.80 21.71
C THR A 396 13.48 -22.84 20.92
N PHE A 397 13.61 -23.84 20.07
CA PHE A 397 14.72 -24.01 19.14
C PHE A 397 14.17 -24.32 17.75
N ALA A 398 14.70 -23.68 16.71
CA ALA A 398 14.42 -24.05 15.33
C ALA A 398 15.42 -25.14 14.88
N VAL A 399 14.92 -26.19 14.24
CA VAL A 399 15.75 -27.27 13.69
C VAL A 399 15.49 -27.44 12.21
N ARG A 400 16.56 -27.46 11.40
CA ARG A 400 16.50 -27.69 9.94
C ARG A 400 17.60 -28.64 9.49
N SER A 401 17.35 -29.38 8.41
CA SER A 401 18.29 -30.36 7.86
C SER A 401 18.29 -30.28 6.34
N GLY A 402 19.46 -30.40 5.71
CA GLY A 402 19.57 -30.67 4.27
C GLY A 402 19.58 -32.18 3.93
N MET A 403 19.57 -33.04 4.95
CA MET A 403 19.60 -34.50 4.79
C MET A 403 18.27 -35.11 5.20
N ALA A 404 17.74 -35.99 4.35
CA ALA A 404 16.53 -36.75 4.61
C ALA A 404 16.71 -37.76 5.74
N GLY A 405 15.71 -37.88 6.59
CA GLY A 405 15.59 -38.86 7.66
C GLY A 405 14.98 -38.27 8.93
N THR A 406 14.75 -39.11 9.93
CA THR A 406 14.12 -38.66 11.18
C THR A 406 15.18 -38.27 12.19
N GLY A 407 15.21 -36.99 12.60
CA GLY A 407 16.02 -36.51 13.71
C GLY A 407 15.26 -36.61 15.03
N VAL A 408 15.89 -37.17 16.06
CA VAL A 408 15.34 -37.22 17.44
C VAL A 408 16.12 -36.25 18.31
N PHE A 409 15.41 -35.42 19.08
CA PHE A 409 15.97 -34.36 19.90
C PHE A 409 15.61 -34.55 21.36
N THR A 410 16.60 -34.32 22.23
CA THR A 410 16.45 -34.37 23.68
C THR A 410 16.89 -33.04 24.28
N ALA A 411 16.12 -32.56 25.25
CA ALA A 411 16.41 -31.33 25.97
C ALA A 411 17.13 -31.64 27.30
N THR A 412 18.05 -30.77 27.71
CA THR A 412 18.72 -30.84 29.01
C THR A 412 18.54 -29.51 29.73
N SER A 413 18.02 -29.54 30.97
CA SER A 413 18.12 -28.41 31.90
C SER A 413 19.57 -28.34 32.39
N ILE A 414 20.21 -27.21 32.14
CA ILE A 414 21.64 -26.99 32.38
C ILE A 414 21.91 -26.67 33.85
N THR A 415 21.01 -25.92 34.50
CA THR A 415 21.22 -25.53 35.90
C THR A 415 21.08 -26.74 36.84
N ASP A 416 20.09 -27.61 36.56
CA ASP A 416 19.86 -28.82 37.36
C ASP A 416 20.60 -30.07 36.83
N GLY A 417 21.16 -30.01 35.61
CA GLY A 417 21.80 -31.15 34.93
C GLY A 417 20.83 -32.28 34.57
N ILE A 418 19.53 -31.97 34.44
CA ILE A 418 18.46 -32.94 34.24
C ILE A 418 18.15 -33.10 32.75
N VAL A 419 18.32 -34.32 32.24
CA VAL A 419 17.88 -34.70 30.88
C VAL A 419 16.38 -34.99 30.90
N ILE A 420 15.62 -34.31 30.04
CA ILE A 420 14.16 -34.48 29.95
C ILE A 420 13.84 -35.84 29.30
N THR A 421 12.92 -36.60 29.91
CA THR A 421 12.62 -37.97 29.44
C THR A 421 11.85 -38.02 28.12
N GLN A 422 11.11 -36.95 27.79
CA GLN A 422 10.42 -36.85 26.51
C GLN A 422 11.38 -36.37 25.43
N THR A 423 11.31 -37.01 24.27
CA THR A 423 12.04 -36.60 23.06
C THR A 423 11.06 -36.03 22.03
N ALA A 424 11.55 -35.14 21.17
CA ALA A 424 10.84 -34.72 19.97
C ALA A 424 11.45 -35.37 18.74
N SER A 425 10.60 -35.81 17.80
CA SER A 425 11.04 -36.36 16.52
C SER A 425 10.58 -35.44 15.40
N VAL A 426 11.50 -35.08 14.51
CA VAL A 426 11.21 -34.35 13.26
C VAL A 426 11.57 -35.24 12.09
N ALA A 427 10.59 -35.57 11.26
CA ALA A 427 10.82 -36.24 9.99
C ALA A 427 11.29 -35.21 8.96
N PHE A 428 12.59 -35.22 8.64
CA PHE A 428 13.10 -34.49 7.49
C PHE A 428 12.82 -35.36 6.27
N THR A 429 11.67 -35.16 5.63
CA THR A 429 11.32 -35.99 4.48
C THR A 429 12.28 -35.67 3.34
N GLN A 430 12.80 -36.71 2.68
CA GLN A 430 13.41 -36.57 1.36
C GLN A 430 12.49 -35.68 0.56
N ALA A 431 13.00 -34.55 0.06
CA ALA A 431 12.21 -33.63 -0.72
C ALA A 431 11.54 -34.46 -1.82
N GLY A 432 10.26 -34.76 -1.64
CA GLY A 432 9.57 -35.70 -2.50
C GLY A 432 9.37 -34.98 -3.79
N ALA A 433 10.29 -35.17 -4.76
CA ALA A 433 10.37 -34.50 -6.06
C ALA A 433 9.41 -33.31 -6.11
N ILE A 434 9.70 -32.29 -5.30
CA ILE A 434 8.91 -31.08 -5.35
C ILE A 434 9.35 -30.47 -6.66
N TYR A 435 8.42 -30.34 -7.58
CA TYR A 435 8.53 -29.46 -8.73
C TYR A 435 8.98 -28.09 -8.21
N LEU A 436 10.28 -27.87 -8.14
CA LEU A 436 10.83 -26.55 -7.92
C LEU A 436 10.62 -25.85 -9.26
N VAL A 437 9.48 -25.18 -9.37
CA VAL A 437 9.40 -23.98 -10.19
C VAL A 437 10.40 -23.03 -9.56
N ALA A 438 11.64 -23.06 -10.04
CA ALA A 438 12.47 -21.89 -9.92
C ALA A 438 11.62 -20.75 -10.51
N LEU A 439 11.31 -19.76 -9.68
CA LEU A 439 10.77 -18.51 -10.17
C LEU A 439 11.82 -17.97 -11.14
N LEU A 440 11.59 -18.19 -12.43
CA LEU A 440 12.06 -17.24 -13.43
C LEU A 440 11.46 -15.88 -13.02
N PRO A 441 12.19 -14.76 -13.13
CA PRO A 441 11.54 -13.46 -13.05
C PRO A 441 10.32 -13.44 -13.99
N ASP A 442 9.22 -12.87 -13.52
CA ASP A 442 7.90 -12.88 -14.16
C ASP A 442 7.93 -12.71 -15.70
N PRO A 443 6.98 -13.33 -16.43
CA PRO A 443 7.10 -13.71 -17.84
C PRO A 443 7.32 -12.54 -18.81
N VAL A 444 8.29 -12.72 -19.71
CA VAL A 444 8.40 -11.92 -20.94
C VAL A 444 7.26 -12.32 -21.89
N SER A 445 6.47 -11.34 -22.31
CA SER A 445 5.39 -11.49 -23.28
C SER A 445 5.88 -12.13 -24.57
N ALA A 446 5.56 -13.39 -24.83
CA ALA A 446 5.79 -14.00 -26.13
C ALA A 446 4.75 -13.47 -27.12
N THR A 447 5.13 -12.53 -27.99
CA THR A 447 4.25 -12.10 -29.08
C THR A 447 4.27 -13.17 -30.18
N SER A 448 3.15 -13.88 -30.37
CA SER A 448 2.90 -14.52 -31.66
C SER A 448 2.63 -13.43 -32.70
N SER A 449 3.08 -13.61 -33.93
CA SER A 449 3.01 -12.58 -34.98
C SER A 449 1.59 -12.32 -35.53
N SER A 450 0.54 -12.44 -34.72
CA SER A 450 -0.84 -12.14 -35.11
C SER A 450 -1.44 -11.03 -34.25
N SER A 451 -2.06 -10.04 -34.92
CA SER A 451 -2.55 -8.79 -34.35
C SER A 451 -3.86 -8.89 -33.55
N THR A 452 -4.30 -10.08 -33.12
CA THR A 452 -5.62 -10.24 -32.47
C THR A 452 -5.70 -11.28 -31.35
N GLY A 453 -4.59 -11.73 -30.75
CA GLY A 453 -4.67 -12.63 -29.60
C GLY A 453 -3.38 -12.70 -28.81
N THR A 454 -3.37 -12.11 -27.61
CA THR A 454 -2.33 -12.31 -26.61
C THR A 454 -2.53 -13.71 -26.02
N ILE A 455 -1.59 -14.63 -26.22
CA ILE A 455 -1.51 -15.84 -25.39
C ILE A 455 -0.84 -15.37 -24.09
N ALA A 456 -1.61 -15.34 -23.01
CA ALA A 456 -1.09 -15.08 -21.69
C ALA A 456 -0.26 -16.30 -21.22
N ASN A 457 0.91 -16.02 -20.66
CA ASN A 457 1.65 -16.86 -19.72
C ASN A 457 2.39 -18.07 -20.31
N PHE A 458 3.71 -17.92 -20.46
CA PHE A 458 4.64 -19.02 -20.17
C PHE A 458 4.95 -18.96 -18.66
N TYR A 459 4.38 -19.93 -17.92
CA TYR A 459 4.65 -20.29 -16.52
C TYR A 459 4.00 -19.48 -15.37
N ASN A 460 3.06 -20.11 -14.67
CA ASN A 460 2.81 -19.96 -13.22
C ASN A 460 2.29 -21.27 -12.55
N GLY A 461 2.53 -22.44 -13.15
CA GLY A 461 2.09 -23.72 -12.57
C GLY A 461 0.58 -23.99 -12.55
N SER A 462 -0.27 -23.14 -13.17
CA SER A 462 -1.72 -23.43 -13.29
C SER A 462 -2.29 -23.48 -14.71
N GLU A 463 -1.53 -23.17 -15.77
CA GLU A 463 -2.06 -23.18 -17.15
C GLU A 463 -1.18 -23.91 -18.17
N THR A 464 -1.85 -24.63 -19.06
CA THR A 464 -1.33 -25.44 -20.19
C THR A 464 -1.25 -24.56 -21.44
N LEU A 465 -0.29 -24.76 -22.36
CA LEU A 465 -0.44 -24.27 -23.75
C LEU A 465 -1.55 -25.06 -24.43
N ALA A 466 -2.80 -24.86 -24.02
CA ALA A 466 -3.94 -25.48 -24.64
C ALA A 466 -4.25 -24.74 -25.95
N ASN A 467 -4.52 -25.49 -27.02
CA ASN A 467 -5.12 -25.03 -28.29
C ASN A 467 -4.18 -24.47 -29.37
N VAL A 468 -2.94 -24.97 -29.45
CA VAL A 468 -2.15 -24.82 -30.70
C VAL A 468 -2.92 -25.52 -31.82
N GLY A 469 -3.21 -24.81 -32.93
CA GLY A 469 -3.93 -25.35 -34.10
C GLY A 469 -5.46 -25.13 -34.17
N THR A 470 -6.10 -24.53 -33.16
CA THR A 470 -7.55 -24.28 -33.17
C THR A 470 -7.97 -23.06 -34.02
N THR A 471 -9.25 -22.97 -34.37
CA THR A 471 -9.83 -21.90 -35.22
C THR A 471 -9.59 -20.48 -34.69
N ALA A 472 -9.39 -20.31 -33.39
CA ALA A 472 -9.09 -19.01 -32.74
C ALA A 472 -7.65 -18.52 -32.99
N ASN A 473 -6.72 -19.43 -33.30
CA ASN A 473 -5.31 -19.13 -33.63
C ASN A 473 -5.05 -19.09 -35.15
N ARG A 474 -6.10 -18.95 -35.97
CA ARG A 474 -5.99 -18.80 -37.44
C ARG A 474 -5.65 -17.37 -37.88
N GLY A 475 -4.87 -16.63 -37.09
CA GLY A 475 -4.20 -15.42 -37.57
C GLY A 475 -3.20 -15.79 -38.66
N SER A 476 -3.31 -15.17 -39.84
CA SER A 476 -2.51 -15.38 -41.06
C SER A 476 -1.47 -16.51 -41.01
N MET A 477 -1.87 -17.70 -41.44
CA MET A 477 -0.97 -18.87 -41.54
C MET A 477 0.24 -18.53 -42.41
N PHE A 478 1.46 -18.82 -41.92
CA PHE A 478 2.63 -18.84 -42.80
C PHE A 478 2.46 -19.97 -43.81
N ALA A 479 2.41 -19.64 -45.10
CA ALA A 479 2.51 -20.60 -46.19
C ALA A 479 3.99 -20.79 -46.52
N ALA A 480 4.65 -21.78 -45.93
CA ALA A 480 5.98 -22.18 -46.37
C ALA A 480 5.84 -22.99 -47.67
N VAL A 481 6.41 -22.50 -48.77
CA VAL A 481 6.53 -23.27 -50.02
C VAL A 481 7.88 -23.96 -49.99
N GLY A 482 7.88 -25.29 -49.90
CA GLY A 482 9.10 -26.08 -49.83
C GLY A 482 8.85 -27.54 -50.14
N THR A 483 9.91 -28.32 -50.06
CA THR A 483 9.88 -29.78 -50.19
C THR A 483 10.09 -30.35 -48.78
N ASP A 484 9.22 -31.26 -48.32
CA ASP A 484 9.41 -31.90 -47.01
C ASP A 484 10.57 -32.91 -47.00
N SER A 485 10.85 -33.50 -45.84
CA SER A 485 11.90 -34.50 -45.63
C SER A 485 11.72 -35.77 -46.48
N ASP A 486 10.53 -35.97 -47.05
CA ASP A 486 10.19 -37.11 -47.91
C ASP A 486 10.22 -36.74 -49.40
N GLY A 487 10.60 -35.51 -49.74
CA GLY A 487 10.77 -35.06 -51.13
C GLY A 487 9.49 -34.53 -51.80
N VAL A 488 8.43 -34.24 -51.05
CA VAL A 488 7.16 -33.74 -51.59
C VAL A 488 7.09 -32.21 -51.54
N SER A 489 6.96 -31.55 -52.70
CA SER A 489 6.84 -30.09 -52.79
C SER A 489 5.39 -29.61 -52.57
N GLY A 490 5.18 -28.71 -51.61
CA GLY A 490 3.85 -28.19 -51.26
C GLY A 490 3.87 -26.93 -50.41
N THR A 491 2.68 -26.33 -50.22
CA THR A 491 2.46 -25.21 -49.28
C THR A 491 2.09 -25.78 -47.92
N PHE A 492 2.99 -25.69 -46.95
CA PHE A 492 2.78 -26.20 -45.59
C PHE A 492 2.37 -25.04 -44.68
N ALA A 493 1.23 -25.18 -44.02
CA ALA A 493 0.53 -24.08 -43.36
C ALA A 493 0.55 -24.18 -41.82
N HIS A 494 1.69 -24.50 -41.18
CA HIS A 494 1.71 -24.74 -39.72
C HIS A 494 3.05 -24.38 -39.03
N THR A 495 3.65 -23.23 -39.34
CA THR A 495 4.85 -22.71 -38.64
C THR A 495 4.48 -21.55 -37.73
N VAL A 496 5.02 -21.50 -36.51
CA VAL A 496 4.83 -20.41 -35.53
C VAL A 496 6.18 -19.94 -35.02
N VAL A 497 6.35 -18.62 -34.87
CA VAL A 497 7.54 -18.00 -34.29
C VAL A 497 7.15 -17.27 -33.01
N TYR A 498 7.93 -17.48 -31.95
CA TYR A 498 7.83 -16.76 -30.68
C TYR A 498 9.10 -15.92 -30.46
N ASP A 499 8.96 -14.62 -30.20
CA ASP A 499 10.05 -13.78 -29.65
C ASP A 499 9.95 -13.82 -28.13
N MET A 500 11.01 -14.28 -27.46
CA MET A 500 11.06 -14.45 -26.01
C MET A 500 11.59 -13.19 -25.30
N GLY A 501 11.87 -12.11 -26.06
CA GLY A 501 12.31 -10.78 -25.60
C GLY A 501 13.72 -10.72 -24.99
N GLN A 502 14.28 -11.85 -24.57
CA GLN A 502 15.66 -12.06 -24.16
C GLN A 502 16.13 -13.45 -24.62
N THR A 503 17.44 -13.70 -24.65
CA THR A 503 17.96 -15.04 -24.92
C THR A 503 17.58 -15.96 -23.76
N ILE A 504 16.87 -17.04 -24.07
CA ILE A 504 16.50 -18.05 -23.08
C ILE A 504 17.23 -19.35 -23.37
N SER A 505 17.52 -20.11 -22.32
CA SER A 505 18.17 -21.41 -22.40
C SER A 505 17.28 -22.47 -21.78
N PHE A 506 16.99 -23.54 -22.51
CA PHE A 506 16.20 -24.68 -22.04
C PHE A 506 17.06 -25.95 -22.16
N ASP A 507 17.03 -26.78 -21.12
CA ASP A 507 17.74 -28.05 -21.07
C ASP A 507 16.76 -29.15 -20.64
N GLY A 508 16.90 -30.37 -21.15
CA GLY A 508 16.14 -31.53 -20.66
C GLY A 508 15.00 -31.99 -21.57
N PHE A 509 13.77 -31.48 -21.40
CA PHE A 509 12.58 -32.18 -21.91
C PHE A 509 11.50 -31.26 -22.51
N VAL A 510 10.78 -31.81 -23.49
CA VAL A 510 9.52 -31.29 -24.01
C VAL A 510 8.41 -32.26 -23.67
N HIS A 511 7.37 -31.80 -23.00
CA HIS A 511 6.17 -32.59 -22.81
C HIS A 511 5.12 -32.23 -23.85
N ALA A 512 4.60 -33.22 -24.57
CA ALA A 512 3.56 -33.01 -25.57
C ALA A 512 2.39 -33.99 -25.39
N GLN A 513 1.17 -33.49 -25.55
CA GLN A 513 -0.05 -34.29 -25.55
C GLN A 513 -0.87 -33.99 -26.78
N ARG A 514 -1.28 -35.07 -27.45
CA ARG A 514 -2.22 -35.02 -28.56
C ARG A 514 -3.64 -35.23 -28.03
N LYS A 515 -4.54 -34.28 -28.25
CA LYS A 515 -5.95 -34.41 -27.85
C LYS A 515 -6.63 -35.55 -28.61
N ALA A 516 -7.42 -36.35 -27.89
CA ALA A 516 -8.14 -37.47 -28.46
C ALA A 516 -9.40 -36.98 -29.20
N ASP A 517 -9.24 -36.32 -30.34
CA ASP A 517 -10.30 -36.14 -31.33
C ASP A 517 -9.92 -36.88 -32.63
N GLY A 518 -10.84 -37.69 -33.16
CA GLY A 518 -10.57 -38.67 -34.22
C GLY A 518 -10.24 -38.12 -35.61
N PHE A 519 -9.75 -36.88 -35.73
CA PHE A 519 -9.60 -36.14 -36.99
C PHE A 519 -8.19 -35.62 -37.28
N ASP A 520 -7.21 -35.94 -36.44
CA ASP A 520 -5.88 -35.36 -36.52
C ASP A 520 -4.79 -36.31 -37.08
N ASP A 521 -3.92 -35.83 -37.97
CA ASP A 521 -2.86 -36.60 -38.65
C ASP A 521 -1.44 -36.00 -38.45
N VAL A 522 -1.25 -35.11 -37.45
CA VAL A 522 0.09 -34.64 -37.07
C VAL A 522 0.93 -35.77 -36.46
N SER A 523 2.10 -36.02 -37.05
CA SER A 523 3.03 -37.09 -36.67
C SER A 523 4.21 -36.60 -35.85
N SER A 524 4.66 -35.35 -36.07
CA SER A 524 5.77 -34.76 -35.30
C SER A 524 5.71 -33.24 -35.22
N ILE A 525 6.47 -32.68 -34.28
CA ILE A 525 6.71 -31.25 -34.10
C ILE A 525 8.21 -30.99 -34.20
N ASP A 526 8.62 -30.11 -35.10
CA ASP A 526 10.02 -29.67 -35.24
C ASP A 526 10.26 -28.32 -34.57
N PHE A 527 11.44 -28.16 -33.97
CA PHE A 527 11.87 -26.98 -33.22
C PHE A 527 13.17 -26.40 -33.78
N TRP A 528 13.25 -25.07 -33.80
CA TRP A 528 14.49 -24.31 -33.97
C TRP A 528 14.57 -23.19 -32.94
N VAL A 529 15.78 -22.86 -32.50
CA VAL A 529 16.09 -21.80 -31.57
C VAL A 529 17.15 -20.88 -32.17
N THR A 530 16.93 -19.57 -32.15
CA THR A 530 17.85 -18.62 -32.78
C THR A 530 17.87 -17.27 -32.07
N ASN A 531 19.04 -16.62 -32.03
CA ASN A 531 19.15 -15.23 -31.57
C ASN A 531 18.82 -14.20 -32.66
N ASN A 532 18.77 -14.63 -33.92
CA ASN A 532 18.46 -13.75 -35.04
C ASN A 532 16.95 -13.65 -35.22
N ASN A 533 16.42 -12.43 -35.27
CA ASN A 533 14.99 -12.20 -35.54
C ASN A 533 14.64 -12.76 -36.94
N PRO A 534 13.74 -13.76 -37.03
CA PRO A 534 13.38 -14.36 -38.31
C PRO A 534 12.42 -13.48 -39.16
N GLY A 535 11.98 -12.31 -38.66
CA GLY A 535 11.29 -11.25 -39.42
C GLY A 535 9.84 -10.92 -38.94
N ASN A 536 9.28 -9.79 -39.41
CA ASN A 536 7.89 -9.36 -39.14
C ASN A 536 6.89 -9.91 -40.19
N ALA A 537 5.63 -10.11 -39.78
CA ALA A 537 4.55 -10.67 -40.60
C ALA A 537 4.06 -9.71 -41.71
N SER A 538 4.59 -9.84 -42.93
CA SER A 538 3.85 -9.54 -44.18
C SER A 538 4.48 -10.09 -45.47
N THR A 539 5.54 -10.90 -45.41
CA THR A 539 6.15 -11.51 -46.61
C THR A 539 6.59 -12.94 -46.31
N ALA A 540 6.40 -13.85 -47.27
CA ALA A 540 6.82 -15.25 -47.18
C ALA A 540 8.22 -15.35 -46.55
N ILE A 541 8.35 -16.06 -45.42
CA ILE A 541 9.67 -16.33 -44.82
C ILE A 541 10.44 -17.16 -45.85
N PRO A 542 11.51 -16.63 -46.46
CA PRO A 542 12.28 -17.41 -47.40
C PRO A 542 12.92 -18.56 -46.61
N LEU A 543 12.77 -19.79 -47.10
CA LEU A 543 13.46 -20.97 -46.54
C LEU A 543 15.00 -20.80 -46.50
N ALA A 544 15.53 -19.74 -47.09
CA ALA A 544 16.92 -19.33 -47.01
C ALA A 544 17.40 -19.04 -45.57
N ILE A 545 16.54 -18.72 -44.60
CA ILE A 545 16.96 -18.66 -43.18
C ILE A 545 17.31 -20.07 -42.65
N PHE A 546 16.65 -21.13 -43.16
CA PHE A 546 17.01 -22.53 -42.89
C PHE A 546 18.21 -23.03 -43.72
N SER A 547 18.78 -22.24 -44.63
CA SER A 547 19.92 -22.69 -45.46
C SER A 547 21.21 -22.89 -44.67
N THR A 548 21.31 -22.31 -43.47
CA THR A 548 22.46 -22.47 -42.57
C THR A 548 22.26 -23.57 -41.53
N GLN A 549 21.01 -23.93 -41.22
CA GLN A 549 20.60 -24.97 -40.26
C GLN A 549 19.34 -25.69 -40.82
N PRO A 550 19.50 -26.57 -41.84
CA PRO A 550 18.37 -27.24 -42.49
C PRO A 550 17.76 -28.37 -41.64
N VAL A 551 18.40 -28.73 -40.53
CA VAL A 551 17.97 -29.75 -39.58
C VAL A 551 17.37 -29.05 -38.35
N PRO A 552 16.20 -29.47 -37.83
CA PRO A 552 15.67 -28.92 -36.59
C PRO A 552 16.60 -29.23 -35.41
N ASP A 553 16.70 -28.28 -34.48
CA ASP A 553 17.44 -28.45 -33.23
C ASP A 553 16.83 -29.57 -32.38
N ALA A 554 15.52 -29.81 -32.52
CA ALA A 554 14.86 -31.01 -32.00
C ALA A 554 13.59 -31.36 -32.81
N SER A 555 13.25 -32.65 -32.85
CA SER A 555 11.99 -33.13 -33.41
C SER A 555 11.31 -34.09 -32.44
N VAL A 556 10.03 -33.86 -32.17
CA VAL A 556 9.22 -34.61 -31.21
C VAL A 556 8.16 -35.41 -31.96
N ASN A 557 8.27 -36.74 -31.93
CA ASN A 557 7.31 -37.64 -32.57
C ASN A 557 6.08 -37.88 -31.67
N LEU A 558 4.90 -37.51 -32.13
CA LEU A 558 3.67 -37.64 -31.35
C LEU A 558 3.05 -39.04 -31.51
N THR A 559 2.74 -39.69 -30.40
CA THR A 559 2.09 -41.01 -30.41
C THR A 559 0.57 -40.86 -30.62
N ARG A 560 -0.01 -41.68 -31.52
CA ARG A 560 -1.48 -41.70 -31.75
C ARG A 560 -2.23 -42.05 -30.46
N ASN A 561 -3.28 -41.30 -30.14
CA ASN A 561 -4.25 -41.59 -29.06
C ASN A 561 -3.67 -41.59 -27.62
N SER A 562 -2.68 -40.76 -27.29
CA SER A 562 -2.21 -40.63 -25.90
C SER A 562 -3.07 -39.62 -25.12
N ALA A 563 -3.86 -40.11 -24.16
CA ALA A 563 -4.56 -39.25 -23.19
C ALA A 563 -3.62 -38.69 -22.10
N VAL A 564 -2.33 -39.01 -22.15
CA VAL A 564 -1.32 -38.63 -21.15
C VAL A 564 -0.29 -37.70 -21.79
N LEU A 565 0.15 -36.69 -21.04
CA LEU A 565 1.24 -35.78 -21.42
C LEU A 565 2.54 -36.61 -21.49
N ASN A 566 3.07 -36.83 -22.69
CA ASN A 566 4.25 -37.65 -22.90
C ASN A 566 5.51 -36.77 -22.85
N GLU A 567 6.54 -37.24 -22.15
CA GLU A 567 7.84 -36.58 -22.06
C GLU A 567 8.73 -37.01 -23.24
N TYR A 568 9.38 -36.04 -23.87
CA TYR A 568 10.30 -36.23 -24.99
C TYR A 568 11.60 -35.51 -24.68
N LEU A 569 12.70 -36.25 -24.63
CA LEU A 569 14.04 -35.72 -24.40
C LEU A 569 14.50 -34.92 -25.63
N LEU A 570 15.03 -33.71 -25.42
CA LEU A 570 15.63 -32.91 -26.51
C LEU A 570 16.99 -33.51 -26.90
N PRO A 571 17.21 -33.91 -28.17
CA PRO A 571 18.46 -34.52 -28.58
C PRO A 571 19.51 -33.43 -28.87
N GLY A 572 20.25 -32.96 -27.86
CA GLY A 572 21.34 -32.00 -28.13
C GLY A 572 21.96 -31.19 -26.99
N GLY A 573 21.53 -31.34 -25.73
CA GLY A 573 21.94 -30.41 -24.66
C GLY A 573 21.27 -29.03 -24.80
N THR A 574 21.59 -28.12 -23.89
CA THR A 574 20.90 -26.83 -23.70
C THR A 574 20.69 -26.07 -25.01
N LEU A 575 19.43 -25.92 -25.45
CA LEU A 575 19.07 -25.06 -26.57
C LEU A 575 19.01 -23.62 -26.07
N SER A 576 19.66 -22.67 -26.75
CA SER A 576 19.74 -21.28 -26.29
C SER A 576 19.52 -20.28 -27.41
N GLY A 577 18.53 -19.39 -27.23
CA GLY A 577 18.23 -18.34 -28.21
C GLY A 577 17.05 -17.48 -27.81
N ARG A 578 16.90 -16.32 -28.45
CA ARG A 578 15.81 -15.36 -28.19
C ARG A 578 14.51 -15.71 -28.91
N TYR A 579 14.57 -16.34 -30.08
CA TYR A 579 13.42 -16.71 -30.89
C TYR A 579 13.26 -18.23 -30.92
N VAL A 580 12.02 -18.70 -30.77
CA VAL A 580 11.64 -20.12 -30.89
C VAL A 580 10.74 -20.31 -32.10
N VAL A 581 11.13 -21.17 -33.03
CA VAL A 581 10.37 -21.50 -34.24
C VAL A 581 9.86 -22.93 -34.13
N MET A 582 8.56 -23.13 -34.35
CA MET A 582 7.89 -24.43 -34.27
C MET A 582 7.20 -24.77 -35.59
N ARG A 583 7.32 -26.00 -36.06
CA ARG A 583 6.60 -26.52 -37.24
C ARG A 583 5.86 -27.81 -36.91
N LEU A 584 4.59 -27.89 -37.28
CA LEU A 584 3.80 -29.12 -37.17
C LEU A 584 3.87 -29.92 -38.49
N ASN A 585 4.23 -31.20 -38.41
CA ASN A 585 4.30 -32.10 -39.56
C ASN A 585 3.07 -33.01 -39.62
N SER A 586 2.30 -32.94 -40.70
CA SER A 586 1.10 -33.73 -40.94
C SER A 586 1.16 -34.46 -42.28
N ALA A 587 0.69 -35.72 -42.30
CA ALA A 587 0.67 -36.55 -43.50
C ALA A 587 -0.50 -36.23 -44.47
N ARG A 588 -1.48 -35.40 -44.08
CA ARG A 588 -2.63 -35.06 -44.93
C ARG A 588 -2.50 -33.71 -45.61
N THR A 589 -2.47 -33.72 -46.93
CA THR A 589 -2.59 -32.54 -47.77
C THR A 589 -4.04 -32.05 -47.83
N SER A 590 -4.25 -30.80 -47.41
CA SER A 590 -5.46 -29.97 -47.54
C SER A 590 -6.72 -30.37 -46.74
N GLY A 591 -7.14 -29.48 -45.82
CA GLY A 591 -8.54 -29.30 -45.43
C GLY A 591 -9.00 -29.83 -44.06
N ALA A 592 -8.18 -30.56 -43.30
CA ALA A 592 -8.55 -31.03 -41.96
C ALA A 592 -8.02 -30.09 -40.85
N ASN A 593 -8.83 -29.88 -39.80
CA ASN A 593 -8.50 -29.04 -38.65
C ASN A 593 -7.53 -29.80 -37.73
N PRO A 594 -6.29 -29.34 -37.49
CA PRO A 594 -5.43 -29.98 -36.49
C PRO A 594 -6.08 -29.78 -35.12
N GLY A 595 -6.45 -30.88 -34.45
CA GLY A 595 -7.04 -30.85 -33.11
C GLY A 595 -6.13 -30.11 -32.13
N GLY A 596 -6.69 -29.43 -31.12
CA GLY A 596 -5.88 -28.62 -30.20
C GLY A 596 -4.86 -29.47 -29.42
N TYR A 597 -3.59 -29.05 -29.38
CA TYR A 597 -2.54 -29.72 -28.60
C TYR A 597 -2.24 -29.01 -27.28
N THR A 598 -1.60 -29.75 -26.37
CA THR A 598 -0.97 -29.22 -25.16
C THR A 598 0.54 -29.47 -25.21
N LEU A 599 1.34 -28.41 -25.04
CA LEU A 599 2.81 -28.48 -25.01
C LEU A 599 3.33 -27.84 -23.71
N LEU A 600 4.29 -28.46 -23.03
CA LEU A 600 5.02 -27.84 -21.92
C LEU A 600 6.52 -27.96 -22.17
N LEU A 601 7.24 -26.84 -22.10
CA LEU A 601 8.70 -26.80 -22.13
C LEU A 601 9.20 -26.83 -20.68
N GLY A 602 10.07 -27.78 -20.33
CA GLY A 602 10.66 -27.90 -19.00
C GLY A 602 12.17 -27.73 -19.05
N GLN A 603 12.74 -27.12 -18.01
CA GLN A 603 14.18 -27.18 -17.75
C GLN A 603 14.45 -28.41 -16.86
N THR A 604 15.52 -29.16 -17.12
CA THR A 604 16.02 -30.19 -16.21
C THR A 604 16.19 -29.57 -14.82
N ALA A 605 15.79 -30.28 -13.76
CA ALA A 605 16.29 -29.97 -12.43
C ALA A 605 17.81 -29.82 -12.54
N SER A 606 18.36 -28.74 -12.01
CA SER A 606 19.81 -28.64 -11.86
C SER A 606 20.23 -29.90 -11.12
N VAL A 607 20.95 -30.79 -11.79
CA VAL A 607 21.78 -31.79 -11.11
C VAL A 607 22.57 -30.96 -10.11
N SER A 608 22.45 -31.27 -8.81
CA SER A 608 23.10 -30.41 -7.81
C SER A 608 24.58 -30.30 -8.18
N ASP A 609 25.23 -29.17 -7.90
CA ASP A 609 26.67 -29.04 -8.22
C ASP A 609 27.47 -30.21 -7.62
N PHE A 610 27.02 -30.72 -6.47
CA PHE A 610 27.52 -31.96 -5.89
C PHE A 610 27.32 -33.18 -6.79
N ASP A 611 26.10 -33.46 -7.26
CA ASP A 611 25.83 -34.62 -8.12
C ASP A 611 26.58 -34.53 -9.47
N THR A 612 26.73 -33.31 -10.00
CA THR A 612 27.47 -33.06 -11.25
C THR A 612 28.96 -33.34 -11.05
N TRP A 613 29.55 -32.83 -9.97
CA TRP A 613 30.93 -33.09 -9.60
C TRP A 613 31.17 -34.56 -9.24
N ALA A 614 30.28 -35.17 -8.46
CA ALA A 614 30.35 -36.58 -8.03
C ALA A 614 30.28 -37.55 -9.21
N SER A 615 29.66 -37.16 -10.32
CA SER A 615 29.63 -37.98 -11.55
C SER A 615 31.02 -38.28 -12.12
N ALA A 616 32.03 -37.46 -11.80
CA ALA A 616 33.41 -37.70 -12.18
C ALA A 616 34.11 -38.76 -11.31
N TYR A 617 33.50 -39.20 -10.21
CA TYR A 617 34.04 -40.16 -9.24
C TYR A 617 33.13 -41.37 -9.08
N PRO A 618 33.30 -42.41 -9.93
CA PRO A 618 32.45 -43.60 -9.88
C PRO A 618 32.52 -44.30 -8.51
N GLY A 619 31.35 -44.55 -7.92
CA GLY A 619 31.24 -45.23 -6.63
C GLY A 619 31.36 -44.31 -5.41
N LEU A 620 31.46 -43.00 -5.62
CA LEU A 620 31.42 -42.02 -4.53
C LEU A 620 30.05 -42.04 -3.83
N GLY A 621 30.08 -42.06 -2.51
CA GLY A 621 28.95 -42.02 -1.61
C GLY A 621 28.35 -40.63 -1.45
N ALA A 622 27.53 -40.46 -0.42
CA ALA A 622 26.83 -39.19 -0.19
C ALA A 622 27.81 -38.07 0.19
N SER A 623 27.37 -36.82 0.05
CA SER A 623 28.19 -35.63 0.29
C SER A 623 28.81 -35.53 1.70
N GLY A 624 28.15 -36.09 2.71
CA GLY A 624 28.67 -36.14 4.08
C GLY A 624 29.56 -37.35 4.41
N ASN A 625 29.81 -38.26 3.46
CA ASN A 625 30.74 -39.36 3.66
C ASN A 625 32.18 -38.86 3.55
N ASP A 626 33.10 -39.62 4.13
CA ASP A 626 34.55 -39.54 3.96
C ASP A 626 34.96 -40.89 3.35
N ASP A 627 34.90 -40.99 2.02
CA ASP A 627 35.00 -42.29 1.34
C ASP A 627 36.45 -42.78 1.21
N ASP A 628 37.44 -41.90 1.36
CA ASP A 628 38.86 -42.25 1.33
C ASP A 628 39.53 -42.27 2.72
N GLY A 629 38.84 -41.80 3.75
CA GLY A 629 39.21 -41.94 5.16
C GLY A 629 40.26 -40.92 5.62
N ASP A 630 40.38 -39.79 4.94
CA ASP A 630 41.33 -38.73 5.28
C ASP A 630 40.83 -37.75 6.34
N GLY A 631 39.57 -37.89 6.76
CA GLY A 631 38.90 -37.07 7.76
C GLY A 631 38.15 -35.87 7.19
N ILE A 632 38.11 -35.71 5.86
CA ILE A 632 37.36 -34.68 5.15
C ILE A 632 36.15 -35.31 4.46
N SER A 633 35.00 -34.64 4.52
CA SER A 633 33.82 -35.12 3.79
C SER A 633 33.92 -34.83 2.30
N ASN A 634 33.35 -35.69 1.47
CA ASN A 634 33.21 -35.53 0.02
C ASN A 634 32.74 -34.13 -0.40
N ASP A 635 31.84 -33.49 0.35
CA ASP A 635 31.38 -32.12 0.04
C ASP A 635 32.44 -31.05 0.31
N ALA A 636 33.19 -31.18 1.40
CA ALA A 636 34.30 -30.27 1.69
C ALA A 636 35.42 -30.45 0.66
N GLU A 637 35.66 -31.68 0.21
CA GLU A 637 36.59 -31.96 -0.88
C GLU A 637 36.13 -31.35 -2.19
N ARG A 638 34.84 -31.49 -2.53
CA ARG A 638 34.24 -30.78 -3.66
C ARG A 638 34.48 -29.28 -3.58
N ILE A 639 34.16 -28.66 -2.45
CA ILE A 639 34.24 -27.21 -2.27
C ILE A 639 35.67 -26.71 -2.43
N PHE A 640 36.63 -27.39 -1.81
CA PHE A 640 38.03 -26.98 -1.85
C PHE A 640 38.83 -27.55 -3.04
N GLY A 641 38.17 -28.27 -3.96
CA GLY A 641 38.79 -28.80 -5.16
C GLY A 641 39.76 -29.95 -4.90
N LEU A 642 39.49 -30.75 -3.86
CA LEU A 642 40.24 -31.94 -3.46
C LEU A 642 39.65 -33.20 -4.13
N ASN A 643 40.35 -34.32 -4.04
CA ASN A 643 39.99 -35.58 -4.67
C ASN A 643 39.47 -36.60 -3.64
N PRO A 644 38.16 -36.93 -3.66
CA PRO A 644 37.46 -37.74 -2.65
C PRO A 644 37.71 -39.25 -2.72
N GLN A 645 38.73 -39.65 -3.47
CA GLN A 645 39.17 -41.03 -3.60
C GLN A 645 40.67 -41.18 -3.34
N ASN A 646 41.33 -40.10 -2.90
CA ASN A 646 42.76 -40.04 -2.68
C ASN A 646 43.08 -39.46 -1.30
N PRO A 647 43.41 -40.32 -0.30
CA PRO A 647 43.61 -39.88 1.08
C PRO A 647 44.79 -38.92 1.29
N SER A 648 45.62 -38.72 0.26
CA SER A 648 46.70 -37.73 0.27
C SER A 648 46.25 -36.33 -0.18
N SER A 649 44.99 -36.18 -0.61
CA SER A 649 44.37 -34.94 -1.07
C SER A 649 43.70 -34.16 0.06
N ALA A 650 44.16 -34.31 1.30
CA ALA A 650 43.48 -33.80 2.50
C ALA A 650 43.76 -32.33 2.87
N ASN A 651 44.56 -31.59 2.10
CA ASN A 651 44.95 -30.23 2.50
C ASN A 651 44.69 -29.23 1.37
N PRO A 652 43.73 -28.29 1.55
CA PRO A 652 43.45 -27.27 0.56
C PRO A 652 44.45 -26.12 0.57
N ILE A 653 45.34 -26.01 1.57
CA ILE A 653 46.37 -24.98 1.61
C ILE A 653 47.48 -25.33 0.61
N ALA A 654 47.55 -24.56 -0.47
CA ALA A 654 48.52 -24.73 -1.55
C ALA A 654 49.88 -24.10 -1.21
N ILE A 655 49.86 -22.92 -0.57
CA ILE A 655 51.06 -22.23 -0.06
C ILE A 655 50.79 -21.89 1.42
N PRO A 656 51.62 -22.39 2.36
CA PRO A 656 51.47 -22.08 3.78
C PRO A 656 51.56 -20.57 4.06
N PHE A 657 51.00 -20.17 5.20
CA PHE A 657 51.04 -18.78 5.64
C PHE A 657 52.46 -18.26 5.87
N ASP A 658 52.78 -17.14 5.23
CA ASP A 658 53.99 -16.37 5.44
C ASP A 658 53.70 -15.19 6.39
N PRO A 659 54.23 -15.23 7.63
CA PRO A 659 53.98 -14.21 8.63
C PRO A 659 54.61 -12.85 8.30
N ASP A 660 55.64 -12.79 7.46
CA ASP A 660 56.32 -11.53 7.12
C ASP A 660 55.54 -10.72 6.08
N SER A 661 54.85 -11.41 5.16
CA SER A 661 54.05 -10.81 4.10
C SER A 661 52.54 -10.83 4.38
N GLY A 662 52.08 -11.64 5.33
CA GLY A 662 50.67 -11.82 5.63
C GLY A 662 49.91 -12.60 4.56
N THR A 663 50.61 -13.38 3.74
CA THR A 663 50.02 -14.06 2.58
C THR A 663 49.98 -15.58 2.73
N PHE A 664 48.99 -16.21 2.10
CA PHE A 664 48.91 -17.67 1.92
C PHE A 664 48.07 -17.97 0.68
N SER A 665 48.07 -19.22 0.21
CA SER A 665 47.20 -19.61 -0.91
C SER A 665 46.46 -20.91 -0.61
N TYR A 666 45.23 -21.03 -1.09
CA TYR A 666 44.42 -22.24 -0.97
C TYR A 666 43.73 -22.59 -2.30
N THR A 667 43.30 -23.85 -2.45
CA THR A 667 42.52 -24.31 -3.59
C THR A 667 41.03 -24.23 -3.31
N ARG A 668 40.24 -23.94 -4.33
CA ARG A 668 38.77 -24.03 -4.29
C ARG A 668 38.19 -24.37 -5.65
N ARG A 669 36.94 -24.84 -5.69
CA ARG A 669 36.17 -24.83 -6.94
C ARG A 669 35.66 -23.44 -7.25
N THR A 670 35.63 -23.10 -8.55
CA THR A 670 35.24 -21.78 -9.05
C THR A 670 33.89 -21.35 -8.47
N GLN A 671 33.81 -20.10 -8.00
CA GLN A 671 32.60 -19.59 -7.32
C GLN A 671 31.35 -19.63 -8.20
N SER A 672 31.48 -19.50 -9.52
CA SER A 672 30.36 -19.57 -10.47
C SER A 672 29.73 -20.97 -10.56
N LEU A 673 30.46 -22.02 -10.18
CA LEU A 673 29.96 -23.40 -10.17
C LEU A 673 29.27 -23.73 -8.84
N THR A 674 29.85 -23.26 -7.74
CA THR A 674 29.41 -23.62 -6.39
C THR A 674 28.38 -22.65 -5.79
N GLY A 675 28.36 -21.39 -6.22
CA GLY A 675 27.55 -20.32 -5.60
C GLY A 675 28.01 -19.92 -4.19
N LEU A 676 29.16 -20.41 -3.72
CA LEU A 676 29.64 -20.22 -2.35
C LEU A 676 30.60 -19.02 -2.22
N THR A 677 30.51 -18.34 -1.08
CA THR A 677 31.45 -17.29 -0.68
C THR A 677 32.49 -17.87 0.26
N TYR A 678 33.79 -17.65 -0.02
CA TYR A 678 34.90 -18.17 0.78
C TYR A 678 35.44 -17.08 1.71
N LYS A 679 35.64 -17.41 2.99
CA LYS A 679 36.09 -16.48 4.04
C LYS A 679 37.39 -16.94 4.69
N ALA A 680 38.30 -16.01 4.93
CA ALA A 680 39.41 -16.19 5.85
C ALA A 680 38.96 -15.80 7.27
N TRP A 681 39.17 -16.67 8.24
CA TRP A 681 38.96 -16.41 9.65
C TRP A 681 40.28 -16.44 10.38
N TYR A 682 40.40 -15.65 11.43
CA TYR A 682 41.56 -15.64 12.30
C TYR A 682 41.18 -15.90 13.77
N SER A 683 42.15 -16.41 14.52
CA SER A 683 42.07 -16.55 15.97
C SER A 683 43.45 -16.29 16.57
N THR A 684 43.51 -15.79 17.79
CA THR A 684 44.77 -15.62 18.54
C THR A 684 44.94 -16.67 19.64
N ASP A 685 43.90 -17.47 19.91
CA ASP A 685 43.84 -18.43 21.03
C ASP A 685 43.26 -19.81 20.69
N LEU A 686 42.82 -20.03 19.43
CA LEU A 686 42.12 -21.23 18.94
C LEU A 686 40.73 -21.47 19.54
N VAL A 687 40.21 -20.53 20.34
CA VAL A 687 38.88 -20.61 20.96
C VAL A 687 37.93 -19.69 20.22
N ASP A 688 38.27 -18.40 20.16
CA ASP A 688 37.45 -17.39 19.52
C ASP A 688 37.93 -17.16 18.08
N TRP A 689 37.00 -17.27 17.13
CA TRP A 689 37.27 -17.09 15.72
C TRP A 689 36.56 -15.85 15.18
N TYR A 690 37.31 -15.02 14.48
CA TYR A 690 36.86 -13.74 13.94
C TYR A 690 37.03 -13.76 12.43
N TRP A 691 36.04 -13.24 11.70
CA TRP A 691 36.12 -13.14 10.26
C TRP A 691 37.05 -11.99 9.85
N GLU A 692 38.04 -12.27 9.00
CA GLU A 692 38.93 -11.25 8.45
C GLU A 692 38.31 -10.61 7.20
N SER A 693 37.46 -9.61 7.42
CA SER A 693 36.76 -8.90 6.34
C SER A 693 37.67 -8.04 5.44
N GLY A 694 38.90 -7.75 5.88
CA GLY A 694 39.92 -7.04 5.11
C GLY A 694 40.83 -7.93 4.27
N ALA A 695 40.66 -9.26 4.32
CA ALA A 695 41.44 -10.19 3.49
C ALA A 695 41.16 -9.97 1.99
N ILE A 696 42.22 -9.84 1.20
CA ILE A 696 42.14 -9.74 -0.27
C ILE A 696 42.31 -11.12 -0.87
N HIS A 697 41.28 -11.59 -1.58
CA HIS A 697 41.31 -12.87 -2.30
C HIS A 697 41.53 -12.63 -3.80
N THR A 698 42.66 -13.09 -4.33
CA THR A 698 43.02 -12.97 -5.74
C THR A 698 43.03 -14.36 -6.38
N PRO A 699 41.96 -14.76 -7.08
CA PRO A 699 41.93 -16.04 -7.79
C PRO A 699 42.88 -16.02 -8.98
N ARG A 700 43.66 -17.10 -9.15
CA ARG A 700 44.44 -17.37 -10.36
C ARG A 700 43.54 -17.99 -11.42
N ALA A 701 44.03 -18.08 -12.66
CA ALA A 701 43.30 -18.76 -13.74
C ALA A 701 42.99 -20.23 -13.35
N PRO A 702 41.74 -20.70 -13.51
CA PRO A 702 41.34 -22.05 -13.10
C PRO A 702 41.96 -23.13 -14.01
N VAL A 703 42.20 -24.30 -13.43
CA VAL A 703 42.56 -25.54 -14.15
C VAL A 703 41.38 -26.51 -14.01
N GLY A 704 40.57 -26.61 -15.07
CA GLY A 704 39.27 -27.26 -14.98
C GLY A 704 38.32 -26.45 -14.09
N ASP A 705 37.74 -27.09 -13.07
CA ASP A 705 36.80 -26.47 -12.15
C ASP A 705 37.46 -25.90 -10.88
N VAL A 706 38.79 -26.05 -10.73
CA VAL A 706 39.54 -25.70 -9.52
C VAL A 706 40.46 -24.51 -9.79
N GLU A 707 40.50 -23.56 -8.86
CA GLU A 707 41.40 -22.41 -8.87
C GLU A 707 42.23 -22.32 -7.59
N ILE A 708 43.45 -21.79 -7.71
CA ILE A 708 44.28 -21.38 -6.56
C ILE A 708 43.95 -19.92 -6.27
N VAL A 709 43.71 -19.60 -5.01
CA VAL A 709 43.40 -18.25 -4.55
C VAL A 709 44.53 -17.77 -3.65
N ASP A 710 45.17 -16.67 -4.04
CA ASP A 710 46.12 -15.96 -3.20
C ASP A 710 45.36 -15.07 -2.22
N VAL A 711 45.67 -15.20 -0.93
CA VAL A 711 45.04 -14.43 0.15
C VAL A 711 46.09 -13.53 0.79
N THR A 712 45.77 -12.25 0.94
CA THR A 712 46.57 -11.29 1.70
C THR A 712 45.74 -10.80 2.89
N LEU A 713 46.20 -11.04 4.11
CA LEU A 713 45.55 -10.56 5.33
C LEU A 713 45.82 -9.07 5.55
N ALA A 714 44.99 -8.46 6.39
CA ALA A 714 45.16 -7.07 6.77
C ALA A 714 46.44 -6.87 7.62
N PRO A 715 47.26 -5.83 7.34
CA PRO A 715 48.55 -5.63 8.01
C PRO A 715 48.48 -5.53 9.54
N GLU A 716 47.35 -5.08 10.08
CA GLU A 716 47.09 -4.97 11.52
C GLU A 716 47.21 -6.32 12.26
N LEU A 717 46.80 -7.42 11.63
CA LEU A 717 46.85 -8.76 12.22
C LEU A 717 48.27 -9.31 12.35
N LEU A 718 49.23 -8.76 11.60
CA LEU A 718 50.61 -9.24 11.59
C LEU A 718 51.39 -8.86 12.86
N ASN A 719 50.81 -8.01 13.71
CA ASN A 719 51.41 -7.63 15.00
C ASN A 719 51.07 -8.60 16.14
N GLU A 720 50.21 -9.59 15.90
CA GLU A 720 49.78 -10.53 16.93
C GLU A 720 50.86 -11.57 17.24
N SER A 721 51.05 -11.87 18.52
CA SER A 721 52.08 -12.84 18.96
C SER A 721 51.75 -14.30 18.62
N LYS A 722 50.47 -14.59 18.36
CA LYS A 722 49.94 -15.86 17.88
C LYS A 722 48.79 -15.56 16.93
N LEU A 723 48.84 -16.16 15.74
CA LEU A 723 47.82 -15.99 14.72
C LEU A 723 47.54 -17.35 14.08
N PHE A 724 46.28 -17.77 14.17
CA PHE A 724 45.74 -18.97 13.55
C PHE A 724 44.77 -18.55 12.46
N ILE A 725 44.78 -19.25 11.33
CA ILE A 725 43.97 -18.91 10.16
C ILE A 725 43.22 -20.16 9.73
N GLN A 726 41.94 -20.00 9.39
CA GLN A 726 41.15 -21.05 8.76
C GLN A 726 40.33 -20.47 7.60
N MET A 727 39.93 -21.35 6.69
CA MET A 727 39.08 -21.02 5.55
C MET A 727 37.71 -21.66 5.71
N SER A 728 36.64 -20.89 5.48
CA SER A 728 35.28 -21.42 5.37
C SER A 728 34.66 -21.09 4.00
N ALA A 729 33.64 -21.84 3.62
CA ALA A 729 32.81 -21.56 2.44
C ALA A 729 31.33 -21.61 2.85
N GLU A 730 30.59 -20.55 2.58
CA GLU A 730 29.23 -20.35 3.10
C GLU A 730 28.29 -19.82 2.00
N ASN A 731 27.02 -20.22 2.07
CA ASN A 731 25.96 -19.72 1.20
C ASN A 731 25.23 -18.56 1.90
N PHE A 732 25.53 -17.33 1.50
CA PHE A 732 24.76 -16.17 1.91
C PHE A 732 23.71 -15.90 0.85
N GLY A 733 22.49 -15.55 1.27
CA GLY A 733 21.46 -15.08 0.34
C GLY A 733 21.87 -13.78 -0.37
N VAL A 734 20.89 -13.03 -0.88
CA VAL A 734 21.14 -11.75 -1.56
C VAL A 734 21.87 -10.78 -0.62
N ALA A 735 22.92 -10.11 -1.11
CA ALA A 735 23.69 -9.15 -0.33
C ALA A 735 22.85 -7.96 0.14
N PRO A 736 23.21 -7.32 1.28
CA PRO A 736 22.56 -6.09 1.70
C PRO A 736 22.68 -5.03 0.60
N VAL A 737 21.69 -4.15 0.50
CA VAL A 737 21.65 -3.04 -0.47
C VAL A 737 21.37 -1.75 0.27
N MET A 738 22.12 -0.68 -0.04
CA MET A 738 21.75 0.68 0.37
C MET A 738 20.57 1.13 -0.49
N SER A 739 19.38 1.14 0.08
CA SER A 739 18.13 1.39 -0.63
C SER A 739 17.80 2.87 -0.75
N GLN A 740 18.19 3.70 0.23
CA GLN A 740 17.94 5.13 0.24
C GLN A 740 19.10 5.90 0.87
N ILE A 741 19.33 7.14 0.41
CA ILE A 741 20.30 8.07 0.98
C ILE A 741 19.82 9.51 0.78
N TRP A 742 19.94 10.34 1.82
CA TRP A 742 19.65 11.78 1.76
C TRP A 742 20.42 12.54 2.84
N GLY A 743 20.53 13.86 2.71
CA GLY A 743 21.21 14.67 3.72
C GLY A 743 20.80 16.14 3.69
N SER A 744 20.91 16.78 4.85
CA SER A 744 20.69 18.22 5.03
C SER A 744 21.44 18.72 6.26
N GLY A 745 21.82 20.01 6.25
CA GLY A 745 22.64 20.58 7.32
C GLY A 745 23.91 19.76 7.55
N SER A 746 24.12 19.29 8.78
CA SER A 746 25.28 18.45 9.14
C SER A 746 24.93 16.96 9.25
N SER A 747 23.85 16.49 8.63
CA SER A 747 23.37 15.12 8.77
C SER A 747 23.18 14.44 7.42
N ILE A 748 23.56 13.16 7.32
CA ILE A 748 23.23 12.28 6.20
C ILE A 748 22.55 11.04 6.77
N THR A 749 21.47 10.59 6.14
CA THR A 749 20.77 9.36 6.51
C THR A 749 20.84 8.37 5.36
N MET A 750 21.09 7.10 5.68
CA MET A 750 21.11 5.97 4.75
C MET A 750 20.19 4.88 5.29
N VAL A 751 19.45 4.22 4.41
CA VAL A 751 18.59 3.07 4.73
C VAL A 751 19.08 1.85 3.97
N PHE A 752 19.11 0.70 4.64
CA PHE A 752 19.52 -0.57 4.08
C PHE A 752 18.34 -1.55 3.94
N SER A 753 18.45 -2.50 3.02
CA SER A 753 17.44 -3.53 2.75
C SER A 753 17.12 -4.42 3.97
N GLU A 754 18.05 -4.51 4.92
CA GLU A 754 18.00 -5.40 6.07
C GLU A 754 18.71 -4.81 7.29
N ALA A 755 18.67 -5.53 8.41
CA ALA A 755 19.34 -5.12 9.63
C ALA A 755 20.87 -5.27 9.48
N MET A 756 21.58 -4.19 9.80
CA MET A 756 23.01 -4.07 9.66
C MET A 756 23.75 -4.40 10.95
N ASP A 757 25.01 -4.79 10.84
CA ASP A 757 25.88 -5.03 11.99
C ASP A 757 26.20 -3.69 12.70
N PRO A 758 25.86 -3.54 14.00
CA PRO A 758 26.14 -2.33 14.76
C PRO A 758 27.64 -1.99 14.84
N ALA A 759 28.53 -2.99 14.92
CA ALA A 759 29.96 -2.75 15.10
C ALA A 759 30.57 -2.07 13.87
N SER A 760 30.22 -2.54 12.67
CA SER A 760 30.67 -1.93 11.42
C SER A 760 29.94 -0.62 11.07
N THR A 761 28.63 -0.52 11.30
CA THR A 761 27.85 0.66 10.89
C THR A 761 27.97 1.88 11.80
N THR A 762 28.38 1.71 13.05
CA THR A 762 28.55 2.86 13.97
C THR A 762 29.97 3.44 13.94
N ASN A 763 30.89 2.82 13.20
CA ASN A 763 32.25 3.32 13.03
C ASN A 763 32.31 4.42 11.96
N PRO A 764 32.58 5.70 12.32
CA PRO A 764 32.61 6.80 11.34
C PRO A 764 33.73 6.66 10.29
N GLN A 765 34.78 5.88 10.57
CA GLN A 765 35.87 5.64 9.61
C GLN A 765 35.46 4.77 8.42
N ASN A 766 34.30 4.11 8.50
CA ASN A 766 33.74 3.31 7.43
C ASN A 766 33.01 4.14 6.36
N TYR A 767 32.99 5.47 6.50
CA TYR A 767 32.27 6.38 5.61
C TYR A 767 33.18 7.48 5.09
N THR A 768 33.15 7.72 3.78
CA THR A 768 33.76 8.89 3.15
C THR A 768 32.67 9.70 2.46
N VAL A 769 32.57 10.98 2.79
CA VAL A 769 31.63 11.92 2.16
C VAL A 769 32.44 12.88 1.28
N SER A 770 32.07 12.99 0.00
CA SER A 770 32.70 13.91 -0.94
C SER A 770 31.66 14.77 -1.64
N GLN A 771 32.02 16.02 -1.94
CA GLN A 771 31.21 16.93 -2.75
C GLN A 771 31.73 16.96 -4.19
N SER A 772 30.84 16.91 -5.18
CA SER A 772 31.23 17.06 -6.60
C SER A 772 31.91 18.40 -6.84
N GLY A 773 33.08 18.40 -7.46
CA GLY A 773 33.91 19.60 -7.65
C GLY A 773 34.48 20.20 -6.36
N GLY A 774 34.28 19.55 -5.21
CA GLY A 774 34.74 19.98 -3.88
C GLY A 774 35.69 18.97 -3.21
N GLY A 775 35.91 19.16 -1.91
CA GLY A 775 36.74 18.28 -1.07
C GLY A 775 35.92 17.19 -0.35
N THR A 776 36.61 16.39 0.48
CA THR A 776 35.96 15.46 1.40
C THR A 776 35.47 16.16 2.67
N ILE A 777 34.31 15.74 3.16
CA ILE A 777 33.73 16.22 4.43
C ILE A 777 33.91 15.12 5.47
N ALA A 778 34.52 15.46 6.60
CA ALA A 778 34.76 14.49 7.67
C ALA A 778 33.47 14.09 8.38
N VAL A 779 33.33 12.79 8.66
CA VAL A 779 32.23 12.23 9.45
C VAL A 779 32.64 12.23 10.93
N SER A 780 31.87 12.94 11.76
CA SER A 780 32.10 13.07 13.20
C SER A 780 31.57 11.86 13.98
N SER A 781 30.41 11.33 13.59
CA SER A 781 29.80 10.15 14.23
C SER A 781 28.83 9.44 13.28
N ALA A 782 28.56 8.17 13.55
CA ALA A 782 27.54 7.37 12.87
C ALA A 782 26.67 6.65 13.93
N THR A 783 25.35 6.66 13.75
CA THR A 783 24.40 6.00 14.66
C THR A 783 23.47 5.07 13.89
N LEU A 784 23.18 3.90 14.46
CA LEU A 784 22.24 2.93 13.91
C LEU A 784 20.89 3.01 14.62
N SER A 785 19.79 2.95 13.87
CA SER A 785 18.42 2.90 14.38
C SER A 785 18.12 1.60 15.14
N ALA A 786 17.06 1.62 15.94
CA ALA A 786 16.67 0.47 16.77
C ALA A 786 16.24 -0.77 15.95
N ASP A 787 15.73 -0.57 14.72
CA ASP A 787 15.42 -1.66 13.78
C ASP A 787 16.66 -2.20 13.05
N GLY A 788 17.83 -1.59 13.27
CA GLY A 788 19.09 -1.96 12.68
C GLY A 788 19.25 -1.55 11.21
N LYS A 789 18.30 -0.83 10.60
CA LYS A 789 18.29 -0.62 9.13
C LYS A 789 18.72 0.76 8.68
N THR A 790 18.72 1.75 9.56
CA THR A 790 18.97 3.14 9.23
C THR A 790 20.22 3.65 9.92
N VAL A 791 21.18 4.13 9.13
CA VAL A 791 22.38 4.79 9.63
C VAL A 791 22.25 6.29 9.44
N THR A 792 22.52 7.05 10.50
CA THR A 792 22.62 8.51 10.45
C THR A 792 24.06 8.93 10.72
N LEU A 793 24.66 9.64 9.77
CA LEU A 793 25.98 10.27 9.88
C LEU A 793 25.82 11.71 10.36
N THR A 794 26.67 12.13 11.28
CA THR A 794 26.87 13.53 11.65
C THR A 794 28.20 14.02 11.09
N LEU A 795 28.19 15.14 10.37
CA LEU A 795 29.35 15.69 9.67
C LEU A 795 30.03 16.80 10.47
N ALA A 796 31.34 16.94 10.29
CA ALA A 796 32.13 18.00 10.94
C ALA A 796 31.86 19.41 10.36
N ALA A 797 31.29 19.49 9.17
CA ALA A 797 30.87 20.71 8.51
C ALA A 797 29.50 20.50 7.86
N PRO A 798 28.65 21.54 7.76
CA PRO A 798 27.38 21.43 7.07
C PRO A 798 27.60 21.20 5.57
N LEU A 799 26.69 20.44 4.97
CA LEU A 799 26.57 20.29 3.53
C LEU A 799 26.24 21.66 2.91
N GLY A 800 26.90 21.99 1.81
CA GLY A 800 26.52 23.15 0.99
C GLY A 800 25.10 23.01 0.45
N ILE A 801 24.44 24.13 0.17
CA ILE A 801 23.15 24.15 -0.54
C ILE A 801 23.35 23.80 -2.01
N ASP A 802 22.33 23.21 -2.64
CA ASP A 802 22.32 22.87 -4.08
C ASP A 802 23.56 22.08 -4.54
N GLY A 803 24.07 21.21 -3.68
CA GLY A 803 25.32 20.49 -3.87
C GLY A 803 25.13 19.01 -4.13
N ASP A 804 26.02 18.43 -4.96
CA ASP A 804 26.08 16.99 -5.21
C ASP A 804 27.03 16.32 -4.23
N PHE A 805 26.57 15.27 -3.55
CA PHE A 805 27.36 14.53 -2.58
C PHE A 805 27.39 13.04 -2.90
N THR A 806 28.55 12.43 -2.68
CA THR A 806 28.75 10.98 -2.74
C THR A 806 29.17 10.50 -1.36
N VAL A 807 28.53 9.45 -0.87
CA VAL A 807 28.93 8.72 0.33
C VAL A 807 29.42 7.35 -0.10
N THR A 808 30.69 7.08 0.12
CA THR A 808 31.28 5.77 -0.08
C THR A 808 31.36 5.04 1.24
N THR A 809 30.85 3.82 1.28
CA THR A 809 30.96 2.92 2.42
C THR A 809 32.13 1.96 2.24
N ASN A 810 32.76 1.61 3.35
CA ASN A 810 33.84 0.65 3.41
C ASN A 810 33.65 -0.26 4.63
N ARG A 811 33.82 -1.57 4.48
CA ARG A 811 33.76 -2.52 5.62
C ARG A 811 32.45 -2.49 6.43
N ILE A 812 31.32 -2.30 5.76
CA ILE A 812 29.99 -2.41 6.38
C ILE A 812 29.40 -3.77 6.08
N ALA A 813 28.79 -4.43 7.07
CA ALA A 813 28.14 -5.73 6.91
C ALA A 813 26.71 -5.75 7.45
N ASN A 814 25.90 -6.72 7.01
CA ASN A 814 24.63 -7.02 7.66
C ASN A 814 24.85 -7.71 9.03
N ALA A 815 23.78 -7.89 9.81
CA ALA A 815 23.85 -8.50 11.14
C ALA A 815 24.38 -9.95 11.15
N VAL A 816 24.41 -10.63 10.01
CA VAL A 816 24.99 -11.98 9.86
C VAL A 816 26.42 -11.98 9.29
N GLY A 817 27.04 -10.80 9.16
CA GLY A 817 28.42 -10.67 8.68
C GLY A 817 28.58 -10.92 7.18
N GLN A 818 27.58 -10.53 6.38
CA GLN A 818 27.70 -10.44 4.92
C GLN A 818 28.04 -8.99 4.54
N PRO A 819 29.14 -8.74 3.80
CA PRO A 819 29.55 -7.38 3.48
C PRO A 819 28.61 -6.73 2.46
N LEU A 820 28.29 -5.46 2.69
CA LEU A 820 27.86 -4.55 1.63
C LEU A 820 29.10 -4.37 0.74
N GLY A 821 29.05 -4.83 -0.52
CA GLY A 821 30.23 -4.94 -1.39
C GLY A 821 31.21 -3.75 -1.24
N ASN A 822 32.50 -4.04 -1.06
CA ASN A 822 33.50 -3.00 -0.76
C ASN A 822 33.47 -1.89 -1.82
N GLY A 823 33.36 -0.63 -1.36
CA GLY A 823 33.30 0.54 -2.23
C GLY A 823 31.90 0.89 -2.76
N THR A 824 30.84 0.35 -2.16
CA THR A 824 29.46 0.76 -2.47
C THR A 824 29.30 2.26 -2.20
N SER A 825 28.84 3.02 -3.18
CA SER A 825 28.62 4.46 -3.05
C SER A 825 27.15 4.82 -3.26
N GLY A 826 26.60 5.63 -2.37
CA GLY A 826 25.33 6.33 -2.56
C GLY A 826 25.57 7.79 -2.96
N GLN A 827 24.74 8.32 -3.86
CA GLN A 827 24.78 9.73 -4.23
C GLN A 827 23.46 10.40 -3.83
N PHE A 828 23.54 11.65 -3.37
CA PHE A 828 22.38 12.48 -3.10
C PHE A 828 22.73 13.95 -3.35
N GLN A 829 21.70 14.79 -3.46
CA GLN A 829 21.86 16.23 -3.58
C GLN A 829 21.19 16.94 -2.41
N THR A 830 21.66 18.14 -2.09
CA THR A 830 21.01 19.03 -1.13
C THR A 830 20.17 20.10 -1.83
N TRP A 831 19.21 20.65 -1.09
CA TRP A 831 18.34 21.74 -1.52
C TRP A 831 18.51 22.90 -0.53
N ASP A 832 18.35 24.16 -0.98
CA ASP A 832 18.49 25.36 -0.13
C ASP A 832 17.60 25.30 1.12
N ASP A 833 16.31 24.99 0.92
CA ASP A 833 15.32 24.78 1.98
C ASP A 833 15.18 25.91 3.01
N ASN A 834 15.55 27.13 2.62
CA ASN A 834 15.42 28.33 3.41
C ASN A 834 13.95 28.58 3.81
N PRO A 835 13.59 28.53 5.10
CA PRO A 835 12.21 28.68 5.55
C PRO A 835 11.61 30.07 5.26
N ASN A 836 12.43 31.06 4.93
CA ASN A 836 11.98 32.40 4.52
C ASN A 836 12.05 32.61 2.99
N GLY A 837 12.43 31.59 2.23
CA GLY A 837 12.51 31.61 0.77
C GLY A 837 11.16 31.41 0.08
N ILE A 838 11.19 31.38 -1.25
CA ILE A 838 10.04 31.07 -2.10
C ILE A 838 9.44 29.69 -1.73
N LYS A 839 8.12 29.60 -1.57
CA LYS A 839 7.42 28.35 -1.24
C LYS A 839 7.23 27.52 -2.50
N VAL A 840 7.99 26.43 -2.64
CA VAL A 840 8.01 25.59 -3.83
C VAL A 840 7.13 24.36 -3.65
N PHE A 841 6.22 24.16 -4.60
CA PHE A 841 5.36 23.00 -4.69
C PHE A 841 5.61 22.27 -6.00
N ILE A 842 5.74 20.95 -5.93
CA ILE A 842 5.89 20.11 -7.11
C ILE A 842 4.55 19.50 -7.46
N LEU A 843 4.05 19.72 -8.68
CA LEU A 843 2.84 19.08 -9.20
C LEU A 843 3.23 18.06 -10.25
N ALA A 844 3.12 16.78 -9.93
CA ALA A 844 3.52 15.71 -10.82
C ALA A 844 2.36 14.78 -11.19
N GLY A 845 2.43 14.23 -12.40
CA GLY A 845 1.50 13.21 -12.83
C GLY A 845 1.44 13.04 -14.34
N GLN A 846 0.34 12.44 -14.82
CA GLN A 846 0.20 12.15 -16.25
C GLN A 846 -0.66 13.18 -17.00
N SER A 847 -1.26 12.78 -18.13
CA SER A 847 -2.08 13.66 -19.01
C SER A 847 -3.16 14.50 -18.31
N ASN A 848 -3.76 14.05 -17.20
CA ASN A 848 -4.71 14.90 -16.46
C ASN A 848 -4.00 15.99 -15.65
N MET A 849 -2.75 15.77 -15.22
CA MET A 849 -1.92 16.83 -14.66
C MET A 849 -1.51 17.84 -15.74
N VAL A 850 -1.33 17.42 -17.01
CA VAL A 850 -1.00 18.33 -18.13
C VAL A 850 -2.06 19.44 -18.28
N GLY A 851 -3.33 19.10 -18.11
CA GLY A 851 -4.42 20.06 -18.07
C GLY A 851 -5.16 20.22 -19.38
N TYR A 852 -6.39 19.69 -19.42
CA TYR A 852 -7.28 19.75 -20.58
C TYR A 852 -8.59 20.50 -20.27
N GLY A 853 -8.67 21.22 -19.14
CA GLY A 853 -9.83 22.02 -18.80
C GLY A 853 -9.93 23.22 -19.72
N MET A 854 -11.05 23.38 -20.43
CA MET A 854 -11.22 24.49 -21.36
C MET A 854 -11.73 25.75 -20.66
N SER A 855 -11.01 26.86 -20.77
CA SER A 855 -11.42 28.10 -20.10
C SER A 855 -12.58 28.82 -20.78
N GLU A 856 -12.49 29.03 -22.09
CA GLU A 856 -13.44 29.85 -22.84
C GLU A 856 -14.45 29.00 -23.61
N THR A 857 -14.08 27.79 -24.02
CA THR A 857 -14.87 26.97 -24.94
C THR A 857 -15.56 25.83 -24.19
N GLY A 858 -16.89 25.76 -24.29
CA GLY A 858 -17.74 24.77 -23.65
C GLY A 858 -18.23 23.68 -24.60
N ASN A 859 -19.35 23.06 -24.22
CA ASN A 859 -20.06 22.04 -24.99
C ASN A 859 -20.24 22.43 -26.46
N GLY A 860 -19.98 21.49 -27.37
CA GLY A 860 -20.04 21.69 -28.82
C GLY A 860 -18.97 22.62 -29.39
N GLY A 861 -17.92 22.96 -28.62
CA GLY A 861 -16.89 23.88 -29.08
C GLY A 861 -17.33 25.35 -29.08
N VAL A 862 -18.35 25.71 -28.30
CA VAL A 862 -18.95 27.06 -28.30
C VAL A 862 -18.37 27.92 -27.16
N ALA A 863 -17.98 29.16 -27.46
CA ALA A 863 -17.46 30.09 -26.45
C ALA A 863 -18.53 30.43 -25.38
N GLY A 864 -18.15 30.37 -24.09
CA GLY A 864 -19.01 30.64 -22.93
C GLY A 864 -20.09 29.59 -22.66
N ALA A 865 -20.12 28.50 -23.44
CA ALA A 865 -21.09 27.42 -23.23
C ALA A 865 -20.76 26.58 -22.00
N ILE A 866 -21.76 25.82 -21.52
CA ILE A 866 -21.64 24.91 -20.37
C ILE A 866 -20.42 23.99 -20.49
N GLY A 867 -19.72 23.77 -19.38
CA GLY A 867 -18.49 22.98 -19.33
C GLY A 867 -17.20 23.79 -19.56
N SER A 868 -17.29 25.10 -19.82
CA SER A 868 -16.14 26.03 -19.81
C SER A 868 -16.01 26.78 -18.48
N LEU A 869 -14.80 27.24 -18.12
CA LEU A 869 -14.58 28.05 -16.91
C LEU A 869 -15.33 29.40 -17.00
N ARG A 870 -15.40 29.99 -18.20
CA ARG A 870 -16.18 31.20 -18.50
C ARG A 870 -17.64 31.02 -18.14
N HIS A 871 -18.23 29.87 -18.44
CA HIS A 871 -19.61 29.58 -18.09
C HIS A 871 -19.82 29.55 -16.58
N LEU A 872 -18.89 28.94 -15.83
CA LEU A 872 -18.95 28.92 -14.37
C LEU A 872 -18.90 30.34 -13.80
N ALA A 873 -17.99 31.18 -14.28
CA ALA A 873 -17.87 32.57 -13.82
C ALA A 873 -19.11 33.43 -14.16
N VAL A 874 -19.70 33.25 -15.34
CA VAL A 874 -20.94 33.96 -15.73
C VAL A 874 -22.15 33.51 -14.91
N ASN A 875 -22.22 32.21 -14.61
CA ASN A 875 -23.35 31.61 -13.88
C ASN A 875 -22.98 31.30 -12.43
N ASN A 876 -22.09 32.08 -11.83
CA ASN A 876 -21.45 31.83 -10.54
C ASN A 876 -22.43 31.38 -9.43
N GLY A 877 -23.59 32.03 -9.33
CA GLY A 877 -24.60 31.69 -8.32
C GLY A 877 -25.24 30.30 -8.45
N SER A 878 -25.00 29.58 -9.55
CA SER A 878 -25.43 28.19 -9.77
C SER A 878 -24.36 27.16 -9.39
N TYR A 879 -23.15 27.60 -9.05
CA TYR A 879 -21.98 26.76 -8.76
C TYR A 879 -21.36 27.19 -7.42
N PRO A 880 -21.89 26.70 -6.29
CA PRO A 880 -21.50 27.16 -4.95
C PRO A 880 -20.11 26.66 -4.49
N GLU A 881 -19.44 25.83 -5.28
CA GLU A 881 -18.17 25.18 -4.92
C GLU A 881 -16.99 26.16 -4.86
N TYR A 882 -17.08 27.29 -5.59
CA TYR A 882 -16.05 28.32 -5.62
C TYR A 882 -16.64 29.65 -6.10
N ASP A 883 -16.04 30.78 -5.71
CA ASP A 883 -16.37 32.08 -6.32
C ASP A 883 -15.63 32.26 -7.66
N TYR A 884 -16.17 31.64 -8.70
CA TYR A 884 -15.60 31.69 -10.06
C TYR A 884 -15.61 33.10 -10.64
N ALA A 885 -16.53 33.97 -10.21
CA ALA A 885 -16.55 35.36 -10.65
C ALA A 885 -15.33 36.15 -10.14
N ALA A 886 -14.80 35.81 -8.95
CA ALA A 886 -13.60 36.44 -8.39
C ALA A 886 -12.30 36.14 -9.18
N LEU A 887 -12.33 35.16 -10.09
CA LEU A 887 -11.23 34.86 -11.01
C LEU A 887 -11.12 35.89 -12.15
N LEU A 888 -12.08 36.82 -12.25
CA LEU A 888 -12.14 37.85 -13.29
C LEU A 888 -11.63 39.20 -12.76
N ALA A 889 -11.05 39.99 -13.67
CA ALA A 889 -10.62 41.36 -13.35
C ALA A 889 -11.80 42.29 -13.00
N ASP A 890 -12.93 42.10 -13.67
CA ASP A 890 -14.21 42.76 -13.39
C ASP A 890 -15.35 41.71 -13.26
N PRO A 891 -15.63 41.22 -12.03
CA PRO A 891 -16.72 40.30 -11.77
C PRO A 891 -18.11 40.84 -12.16
N GLY A 892 -18.26 42.16 -12.31
CA GLY A 892 -19.52 42.80 -12.73
C GLY A 892 -19.83 42.64 -14.22
N GLN A 893 -18.87 42.21 -15.03
CA GLN A 893 -19.02 41.96 -16.46
C GLN A 893 -18.49 40.57 -16.85
N PRO A 894 -19.03 39.48 -16.27
CA PRO A 894 -18.34 38.19 -16.27
C PRO A 894 -18.23 37.53 -17.65
N ALA A 895 -19.08 37.92 -18.61
CA ALA A 895 -19.04 37.41 -19.97
C ALA A 895 -17.90 38.01 -20.83
N THR A 896 -17.38 39.18 -20.47
CA THR A 896 -16.39 39.91 -21.27
C THR A 896 -15.13 40.29 -20.50
N SER A 897 -15.16 40.19 -19.16
CA SER A 897 -14.00 40.49 -18.33
C SER A 897 -12.82 39.59 -18.68
N ALA A 898 -11.65 40.22 -18.78
CA ALA A 898 -10.39 39.51 -18.75
C ALA A 898 -10.27 38.70 -17.46
N TRP A 899 -9.51 37.62 -17.54
CA TRP A 899 -9.16 36.83 -16.38
C TRP A 899 -8.08 37.52 -15.54
N LYS A 900 -8.11 37.30 -14.22
CA LYS A 900 -7.18 37.90 -13.26
C LYS A 900 -5.89 37.09 -13.16
N THR A 901 -4.75 37.76 -13.26
CA THR A 901 -3.42 37.17 -13.01
C THR A 901 -2.98 37.41 -11.56
N ARG A 902 -2.33 36.41 -10.97
CA ARG A 902 -1.69 36.44 -9.65
C ARG A 902 -0.17 36.53 -9.81
N SER A 903 0.41 37.66 -9.38
CA SER A 903 1.86 37.86 -9.40
C SER A 903 2.58 37.18 -8.23
N ASP A 904 1.83 36.85 -7.19
CA ASP A 904 2.26 36.18 -5.95
C ASP A 904 2.45 34.66 -6.10
N VAL A 905 1.92 34.09 -7.18
CA VAL A 905 2.05 32.67 -7.52
C VAL A 905 2.62 32.55 -8.91
N LYS A 906 3.74 31.83 -9.07
CA LYS A 906 4.32 31.54 -10.38
C LYS A 906 4.24 30.06 -10.68
N VAL A 907 4.14 29.74 -11.96
CA VAL A 907 4.16 28.37 -12.44
C VAL A 907 5.30 28.22 -13.44
N TRP A 908 5.97 27.09 -13.40
CA TRP A 908 6.99 26.69 -14.36
C TRP A 908 6.67 25.28 -14.87
N TRP A 909 6.66 25.10 -16.20
CA TRP A 909 6.37 23.82 -16.84
C TRP A 909 7.11 23.66 -18.16
N ARG A 910 7.77 22.50 -18.35
CA ARG A 910 8.26 22.04 -19.65
C ARG A 910 7.35 20.95 -20.22
N ASN A 911 6.84 21.17 -21.42
CA ASN A 911 6.01 20.20 -22.13
C ASN A 911 6.87 19.24 -22.98
N GLY A 912 7.51 18.23 -22.36
CA GLY A 912 8.30 17.19 -23.05
C GLY A 912 8.95 16.16 -22.11
N HIS A 913 9.21 14.93 -22.58
CA HIS A 913 9.90 13.85 -21.84
C HIS A 913 11.29 13.53 -22.43
N SER A 914 12.15 12.89 -21.62
CA SER A 914 13.61 12.70 -21.78
C SER A 914 14.03 12.37 -23.22
N GLY A 915 14.72 13.33 -23.83
CA GLY A 915 15.21 13.31 -25.22
C GLY A 915 15.25 14.70 -25.85
N ASN A 916 14.34 15.59 -25.44
CA ASN A 916 14.24 16.97 -25.94
C ASN A 916 14.34 18.01 -24.80
N LEU A 917 15.56 18.32 -24.35
CA LEU A 917 15.82 19.53 -23.54
C LEU A 917 15.56 20.85 -24.30
N GLY A 918 15.13 20.77 -25.57
CA GLY A 918 14.82 21.91 -26.44
C GLY A 918 13.34 22.33 -26.49
N GLU A 919 12.44 21.65 -25.78
CA GLU A 919 11.02 22.04 -25.77
C GLU A 919 10.80 23.36 -25.01
N PRO A 920 9.89 24.24 -25.49
CA PRO A 920 9.65 25.53 -24.85
C PRO A 920 9.17 25.39 -23.41
N VAL A 921 9.83 26.11 -22.51
CA VAL A 921 9.40 26.29 -21.12
C VAL A 921 8.26 27.30 -21.08
N SER A 922 7.14 26.92 -20.48
CA SER A 922 6.05 27.82 -20.11
C SER A 922 6.22 28.23 -18.66
N LYS A 923 6.47 29.51 -18.42
CA LYS A 923 6.66 30.07 -17.08
C LYS A 923 6.05 31.46 -16.93
N GLY A 924 5.69 31.83 -15.72
CA GLY A 924 5.21 33.17 -15.37
C GLY A 924 4.22 33.18 -14.22
N ASP A 925 3.59 34.33 -14.03
CA ASP A 925 2.52 34.53 -13.06
C ASP A 925 1.34 33.59 -13.33
N LEU A 926 0.69 33.12 -12.27
CA LEU A 926 -0.50 32.30 -12.34
C LEU A 926 -1.64 33.17 -12.89
N GLY A 927 -1.85 33.11 -14.19
CA GLY A 927 -2.87 33.90 -14.88
C GLY A 927 -3.60 33.10 -15.95
N PRO A 928 -4.84 33.47 -16.29
CA PRO A 928 -5.77 32.45 -16.74
C PRO A 928 -5.96 32.48 -18.27
N PRO A 929 -5.95 31.31 -18.92
CA PRO A 929 -5.56 30.00 -18.40
C PRO A 929 -4.06 29.78 -18.61
N PHE A 930 -3.36 29.37 -17.54
CA PHE A 930 -1.91 29.13 -17.55
C PHE A 930 -1.62 27.86 -18.34
N LYS A 931 -1.44 28.02 -19.67
CA LYS A 931 -1.12 27.00 -20.68
C LYS A 931 -1.13 25.56 -20.14
N GLY A 932 -2.30 24.92 -20.20
CA GLY A 932 -2.42 23.46 -20.17
C GLY A 932 -1.95 22.86 -21.49
N ALA A 933 -2.58 21.78 -21.98
CA ALA A 933 -2.21 21.18 -23.26
C ALA A 933 -2.35 22.16 -24.46
N ASN A 934 -3.11 23.26 -24.31
CA ASN A 934 -3.23 24.35 -25.27
C ASN A 934 -3.30 25.72 -24.58
N SER A 935 -3.12 26.80 -25.37
CA SER A 935 -3.05 28.20 -24.88
C SER A 935 -4.33 28.76 -24.25
N GLY A 936 -5.46 28.06 -24.37
CA GLY A 936 -6.72 28.41 -23.71
C GLY A 936 -7.18 27.39 -22.68
N TRP A 937 -6.31 26.44 -22.30
CA TRP A 937 -6.65 25.34 -21.38
C TRP A 937 -5.83 25.44 -20.10
N PHE A 938 -6.27 24.74 -19.07
CA PHE A 938 -5.61 24.68 -17.78
C PHE A 938 -5.70 23.28 -17.18
N GLY A 939 -4.80 22.97 -16.26
CA GLY A 939 -4.89 21.78 -15.42
C GLY A 939 -5.14 22.11 -13.94
N PRO A 940 -4.98 21.10 -13.07
CA PRO A 940 -5.18 21.25 -11.64
C PRO A 940 -4.33 22.37 -11.01
N GLU A 941 -3.18 22.70 -11.60
CA GLU A 941 -2.29 23.78 -11.15
C GLU A 941 -3.00 25.13 -11.01
N TYR A 942 -4.05 25.38 -11.81
CA TYR A 942 -4.72 26.67 -11.80
C TYR A 942 -5.46 26.90 -10.48
N ALA A 943 -6.37 26.00 -10.10
CA ALA A 943 -7.08 26.10 -8.83
C ALA A 943 -6.16 25.81 -7.63
N PHE A 944 -5.21 24.88 -7.77
CA PHE A 944 -4.21 24.61 -6.74
C PHE A 944 -3.41 25.88 -6.38
N GLY A 945 -2.95 26.62 -7.38
CA GLY A 945 -2.26 27.88 -7.18
C GLY A 945 -3.14 29.00 -6.61
N GLN A 946 -4.44 29.03 -6.92
CA GLN A 946 -5.36 29.97 -6.26
C GLN A 946 -5.42 29.72 -4.76
N VAL A 947 -5.62 28.45 -4.36
CA VAL A 947 -5.72 28.06 -2.95
C VAL A 947 -4.42 28.37 -2.20
N LEU A 948 -3.27 27.99 -2.76
CA LEU A 948 -1.98 28.23 -2.10
C LEU A 948 -1.60 29.71 -2.02
N GLY A 949 -1.92 30.50 -3.04
CA GLY A 949 -1.70 31.94 -2.98
C GLY A 949 -2.53 32.61 -1.90
N ASP A 950 -3.76 32.14 -1.66
CA ASP A 950 -4.61 32.65 -0.56
C ASP A 950 -4.08 32.23 0.81
N TYR A 951 -3.49 31.03 0.90
CA TYR A 951 -2.85 30.53 2.13
C TYR A 951 -1.55 31.27 2.47
N TYR A 952 -0.78 31.69 1.45
CA TYR A 952 0.45 32.47 1.59
C TYR A 952 0.31 33.91 1.06
N PRO A 953 -0.47 34.78 1.72
CA PRO A 953 -0.80 36.11 1.19
C PRO A 953 0.35 37.13 1.34
N GLY A 954 1.43 36.81 2.07
CA GLY A 954 2.52 37.74 2.34
C GLY A 954 3.41 38.04 1.13
N GLU A 955 3.89 39.28 0.99
CA GLU A 955 4.87 39.67 -0.06
C GLU A 955 6.18 38.83 0.03
N ASN A 956 6.48 38.30 1.21
CA ASN A 956 7.62 37.42 1.47
C ASN A 956 7.31 35.92 1.30
N GLU A 957 6.05 35.53 1.11
CA GLU A 957 5.58 34.15 1.06
C GLU A 957 5.12 33.77 -0.36
N GLN A 958 5.91 34.15 -1.36
CA GLN A 958 5.58 33.88 -2.76
C GLN A 958 5.60 32.37 -3.06
N VAL A 959 4.70 31.92 -3.94
CA VAL A 959 4.53 30.50 -4.29
C VAL A 959 5.11 30.22 -5.68
N LEU A 960 5.87 29.13 -5.81
CA LEU A 960 6.31 28.58 -7.08
C LEU A 960 5.76 27.16 -7.25
N ILE A 961 5.01 26.93 -8.33
CA ILE A 961 4.57 25.60 -8.75
C ILE A 961 5.48 25.12 -9.87
N ILE A 962 6.21 24.03 -9.63
CA ILE A 962 6.98 23.34 -10.66
C ILE A 962 6.17 22.14 -11.12
N LYS A 963 5.75 22.16 -12.38
CA LYS A 963 4.89 21.13 -12.96
C LYS A 963 5.71 20.10 -13.74
N ALA A 964 5.50 18.83 -13.40
CA ALA A 964 6.12 17.65 -14.02
C ALA A 964 5.02 16.71 -14.54
N ALA A 965 4.49 17.03 -15.73
CA ALA A 965 3.29 16.39 -16.24
C ALA A 965 3.48 15.86 -17.67
N TRP A 966 3.19 14.58 -17.90
CA TRP A 966 3.40 13.93 -19.20
C TRP A 966 2.29 12.96 -19.60
N GLY A 967 1.82 13.06 -20.84
CA GLY A 967 0.72 12.23 -21.31
C GLY A 967 1.09 10.75 -21.43
N GLY A 968 0.23 9.87 -20.91
CA GLY A 968 0.38 8.41 -21.06
C GLY A 968 1.30 7.74 -20.03
N HIS A 969 1.96 8.49 -19.15
CA HIS A 969 2.95 7.95 -18.23
C HIS A 969 2.31 7.21 -17.04
N ASN A 970 2.88 6.04 -16.71
CA ASN A 970 2.40 5.15 -15.65
C ASN A 970 3.36 5.04 -14.45
N LEU A 971 2.86 4.62 -13.31
CA LEU A 971 3.64 4.41 -12.09
C LEU A 971 4.43 3.09 -12.12
N VAL A 972 3.88 2.07 -12.77
CA VAL A 972 4.53 0.75 -12.89
C VAL A 972 5.83 0.78 -13.72
N SER A 973 6.01 1.77 -14.61
CA SER A 973 7.21 1.86 -15.46
C SER A 973 7.79 3.28 -15.54
N ASN A 974 7.01 4.29 -15.94
CA ASN A 974 7.58 5.62 -16.22
C ASN A 974 7.99 6.39 -14.95
N PHE A 975 7.17 6.34 -13.91
CA PHE A 975 7.44 6.94 -12.60
C PHE A 975 7.94 5.92 -11.56
N ARG A 976 8.33 4.72 -12.02
CA ARG A 976 8.69 3.63 -11.11
C ARG A 976 9.89 4.04 -10.24
N PRO A 977 9.74 4.06 -8.90
CA PRO A 977 10.75 4.62 -8.02
C PRO A 977 11.86 3.59 -7.69
N PRO A 978 13.06 4.02 -7.25
CA PRO A 978 14.19 3.15 -6.90
C PRO A 978 13.86 2.02 -5.92
N SER A 979 13.13 2.31 -4.85
CA SER A 979 12.73 1.32 -3.84
C SER A 979 11.79 0.26 -4.42
N ALA A 980 10.93 0.63 -5.36
CA ALA A 980 10.08 -0.35 -6.05
C ALA A 980 10.93 -1.29 -6.92
N VAL A 981 11.92 -0.75 -7.63
CA VAL A 981 12.87 -1.54 -8.42
C VAL A 981 13.72 -2.45 -7.54
N ALA A 982 14.18 -1.97 -6.39
CA ALA A 982 14.93 -2.79 -5.44
C ALA A 982 14.10 -3.96 -4.89
N LYS A 983 12.80 -3.76 -4.65
CA LYS A 983 11.90 -4.79 -4.10
C LYS A 983 11.32 -5.74 -5.14
N ARG A 984 11.06 -5.25 -6.37
CA ARG A 984 10.27 -5.94 -7.41
C ARG A 984 11.02 -6.10 -8.74
N GLY A 985 12.31 -5.74 -8.80
CA GLY A 985 13.14 -5.78 -10.01
C GLY A 985 12.76 -4.72 -11.06
N GLY A 986 13.45 -4.72 -12.20
CA GLY A 986 13.19 -3.81 -13.33
C GLY A 986 14.13 -2.60 -13.39
N VAL A 987 13.68 -1.50 -14.00
CA VAL A 987 14.44 -0.26 -14.15
C VAL A 987 13.70 0.92 -13.52
N VAL A 988 14.45 1.86 -12.96
CA VAL A 988 13.89 3.10 -12.44
C VAL A 988 13.34 3.90 -13.62
N GLY A 989 12.13 4.41 -13.46
CA GLY A 989 11.43 5.09 -14.53
C GLY A 989 12.10 6.40 -14.91
N ALA A 990 12.22 6.69 -16.20
CA ALA A 990 12.80 7.95 -16.67
C ALA A 990 12.03 9.16 -16.15
N SER A 991 10.71 9.08 -16.02
CA SER A 991 9.88 10.19 -15.52
C SER A 991 10.03 10.44 -14.03
N TYR A 992 10.45 9.43 -13.27
CA TYR A 992 10.84 9.62 -11.88
C TYR A 992 12.01 10.62 -11.81
N TYR A 993 13.09 10.39 -12.56
CA TYR A 993 14.24 11.31 -12.60
C TYR A 993 13.89 12.70 -13.15
N GLU A 994 13.02 12.77 -14.15
CA GLU A 994 12.66 14.05 -14.77
C GLU A 994 11.90 15.01 -13.82
N ILE A 995 11.20 14.50 -12.79
CA ILE A 995 10.60 15.36 -11.75
C ILE A 995 11.70 16.21 -11.10
N PHE A 996 12.81 15.56 -10.73
CA PHE A 996 13.91 16.19 -10.02
C PHE A 996 14.79 17.01 -10.96
N ASN A 997 15.02 16.55 -12.20
CA ASN A 997 15.74 17.35 -13.19
C ASN A 997 15.06 18.68 -13.46
N ASN A 998 13.73 18.69 -13.62
CA ASN A 998 12.96 19.92 -13.79
C ASN A 998 13.04 20.81 -12.54
N ALA A 999 12.89 20.24 -11.33
CA ALA A 999 13.04 21.01 -10.10
C ALA A 999 14.44 21.65 -10.00
N ARG A 1000 15.49 20.88 -10.26
CA ARG A 1000 16.89 21.34 -10.23
C ARG A 1000 17.14 22.46 -11.22
N GLU A 1001 16.66 22.32 -12.44
CA GLU A 1001 16.86 23.34 -13.46
C GLU A 1001 16.30 24.69 -13.04
N VAL A 1002 15.08 24.70 -12.51
CA VAL A 1002 14.43 25.94 -12.07
C VAL A 1002 15.11 26.52 -10.85
N LEU A 1003 15.37 25.68 -9.85
CA LEU A 1003 15.79 26.14 -8.53
C LEU A 1003 17.26 26.57 -8.53
N SER A 1004 18.13 25.88 -9.29
CA SER A 1004 19.53 26.31 -9.49
C SER A 1004 19.63 27.63 -10.27
N ASN A 1005 18.62 27.94 -11.08
CA ASN A 1005 18.57 29.13 -11.91
C ASN A 1005 17.46 30.09 -11.48
N LEU A 1006 17.02 30.06 -10.21
CA LEU A 1006 15.80 30.77 -9.77
C LEU A 1006 15.80 32.25 -10.13
N GLY A 1007 16.93 32.94 -9.94
CA GLY A 1007 17.10 34.35 -10.28
C GLY A 1007 17.25 34.65 -11.78
N THR A 1008 17.48 33.64 -12.62
CA THR A 1008 17.44 33.78 -14.08
C THR A 1008 16.05 33.43 -14.61
N GLU A 1009 15.42 32.41 -14.02
CA GLU A 1009 14.09 31.96 -14.38
C GLU A 1009 13.03 33.01 -14.02
N PHE A 1010 13.19 33.63 -12.84
CA PHE A 1010 12.36 34.68 -12.27
C PHE A 1010 13.27 35.78 -11.66
N PRO A 1011 13.72 36.77 -12.45
CA PRO A 1011 14.65 37.82 -12.02
C PRO A 1011 14.26 38.59 -10.76
N GLU A 1012 12.98 38.77 -10.51
CA GLU A 1012 12.40 39.38 -9.31
C GLU A 1012 12.69 38.59 -8.01
N TRP A 1013 13.10 37.33 -8.12
CA TRP A 1013 13.43 36.45 -7.00
C TRP A 1013 14.92 36.16 -6.84
N ALA A 1014 15.77 36.86 -7.61
CA ALA A 1014 17.22 36.73 -7.51
C ALA A 1014 17.71 36.91 -6.05
N GLY A 1015 18.41 35.89 -5.54
CA GLY A 1015 19.00 35.89 -4.19
C GLY A 1015 18.02 35.64 -3.03
N ARG A 1016 16.75 35.35 -3.27
CA ARG A 1016 15.76 35.09 -2.20
C ARG A 1016 15.87 33.71 -1.55
N GLY A 1017 16.48 32.74 -2.23
CA GLY A 1017 16.44 31.34 -1.83
C GLY A 1017 15.04 30.73 -1.92
N TYR A 1018 14.89 29.46 -1.55
CA TYR A 1018 13.64 28.72 -1.68
C TYR A 1018 13.45 27.65 -0.62
N GLN A 1019 12.21 27.23 -0.42
CA GLN A 1019 11.82 26.10 0.43
C GLN A 1019 10.98 25.13 -0.37
N ILE A 1020 11.30 23.83 -0.35
CA ILE A 1020 10.38 22.82 -0.89
C ILE A 1020 9.34 22.48 0.19
N VAL A 1021 8.06 22.70 -0.12
CA VAL A 1021 6.98 22.75 0.89
C VAL A 1021 5.99 21.60 0.73
N GLY A 1022 5.70 21.16 -0.49
CA GLY A 1022 4.74 20.09 -0.69
C GLY A 1022 4.73 19.49 -2.09
N PHE A 1023 4.05 18.35 -2.22
CA PHE A 1023 3.95 17.60 -3.46
C PHE A 1023 2.49 17.26 -3.78
N GLY A 1024 2.04 17.63 -4.97
CA GLY A 1024 0.72 17.28 -5.51
C GLY A 1024 0.84 16.16 -6.56
N TRP A 1025 0.09 15.08 -6.39
CA TRP A 1025 0.11 13.92 -7.28
C TRP A 1025 -1.25 13.68 -7.93
N HIS A 1026 -1.28 13.69 -9.27
CA HIS A 1026 -2.47 13.30 -10.04
C HIS A 1026 -2.10 12.43 -11.24
N GLN A 1027 -2.11 11.12 -11.01
CA GLN A 1027 -1.75 10.09 -11.96
C GLN A 1027 -2.62 8.85 -11.71
N GLY A 1028 -2.69 7.90 -12.64
CA GLY A 1028 -3.25 6.57 -12.36
C GLY A 1028 -4.03 5.99 -13.55
N THR A 1029 -4.48 6.82 -14.49
CA THR A 1029 -5.22 6.37 -15.68
C THR A 1029 -4.46 5.31 -16.47
N SER A 1030 -3.15 5.51 -16.69
CA SER A 1030 -2.32 4.60 -17.47
C SER A 1030 -1.95 3.30 -16.75
N ASP A 1031 -2.18 3.19 -15.44
CA ASP A 1031 -1.93 1.97 -14.66
C ASP A 1031 -3.19 1.09 -14.53
N ARG A 1032 -4.32 1.51 -15.10
CA ARG A 1032 -5.59 0.76 -15.02
C ARG A 1032 -5.60 -0.49 -15.90
N ALA A 1033 -4.68 -0.58 -16.85
CA ALA A 1033 -4.51 -1.72 -17.74
C ALA A 1033 -3.04 -1.81 -18.17
N PRO A 1034 -2.46 -3.02 -18.21
CA PRO A 1034 -3.05 -4.31 -17.83
C PRO A 1034 -3.30 -4.44 -16.32
N ALA A 1035 -4.08 -5.43 -15.89
CA ALA A 1035 -4.42 -5.65 -14.48
C ALA A 1035 -3.19 -5.74 -13.56
N SER A 1036 -2.07 -6.27 -14.06
CA SER A 1036 -0.79 -6.31 -13.35
C SER A 1036 -0.27 -4.93 -12.95
N ALA A 1037 -0.45 -3.91 -13.79
CA ALA A 1037 -0.09 -2.52 -13.45
C ALA A 1037 -0.98 -1.97 -12.32
N ALA A 1038 -2.27 -2.32 -12.34
CA ALA A 1038 -3.23 -1.89 -11.33
C ALA A 1038 -2.99 -2.58 -9.98
N ASP A 1039 -2.59 -3.85 -10.00
CA ASP A 1039 -2.26 -4.64 -8.81
C ASP A 1039 -0.98 -4.14 -8.13
N GLU A 1040 0.04 -3.74 -8.90
CA GLU A 1040 1.30 -3.21 -8.38
C GLU A 1040 1.19 -1.75 -7.91
N TYR A 1041 0.18 -1.01 -8.35
CA TYR A 1041 0.00 0.41 -8.03
C TYR A 1041 -0.04 0.68 -6.52
N LYS A 1042 -0.73 -0.17 -5.76
CA LYS A 1042 -0.85 -0.06 -4.29
C LYS A 1042 0.49 -0.21 -3.58
N ASP A 1043 1.42 -0.93 -4.18
CA ASP A 1043 2.72 -1.24 -3.61
C ASP A 1043 3.77 -0.22 -4.08
N ASN A 1044 3.65 0.28 -5.32
CA ASN A 1044 4.53 1.29 -5.88
C ASN A 1044 4.26 2.71 -5.37
N LEU A 1045 3.01 3.07 -5.04
CA LEU A 1045 2.66 4.42 -4.60
C LEU A 1045 3.32 4.79 -3.25
N PRO A 1046 3.32 3.93 -2.21
CA PRO A 1046 4.06 4.20 -0.97
C PRO A 1046 5.58 4.29 -1.18
N ASP A 1047 6.14 3.44 -2.04
CA ASP A 1047 7.58 3.50 -2.40
C ASP A 1047 7.91 4.81 -3.11
N PHE A 1048 7.04 5.28 -4.00
CA PHE A 1048 7.21 6.55 -4.71
C PHE A 1048 7.18 7.74 -3.75
N ILE A 1049 6.22 7.77 -2.82
CA ILE A 1049 6.14 8.83 -1.80
C ILE A 1049 7.41 8.83 -0.92
N SER A 1050 7.87 7.65 -0.51
CA SER A 1050 9.08 7.48 0.30
C SER A 1050 10.33 7.98 -0.43
N ASP A 1051 10.51 7.59 -1.69
CA ASP A 1051 11.69 7.96 -2.45
C ASP A 1051 11.69 9.43 -2.87
N VAL A 1052 10.53 10.01 -3.20
CA VAL A 1052 10.41 11.46 -3.43
C VAL A 1052 10.78 12.25 -2.18
N ARG A 1053 10.36 11.80 -1.00
CA ARG A 1053 10.73 12.41 0.29
C ARG A 1053 12.23 12.32 0.56
N ALA A 1054 12.83 11.16 0.27
CA ALA A 1054 14.27 10.96 0.40
C ALA A 1054 15.03 11.88 -0.56
N GLU A 1055 14.62 11.96 -1.82
CA GLU A 1055 15.27 12.81 -2.83
C GLU A 1055 15.21 14.30 -2.47
N PHE A 1056 14.11 14.76 -1.88
CA PHE A 1056 13.99 16.13 -1.35
C PHE A 1056 14.58 16.30 0.05
N GLY A 1057 15.12 15.26 0.68
CA GLY A 1057 15.66 15.30 2.04
C GLY A 1057 14.62 15.63 3.13
N LYS A 1058 13.33 15.38 2.86
CA LYS A 1058 12.18 15.76 3.69
C LYS A 1058 11.30 14.56 4.03
N PRO A 1059 11.58 13.81 5.10
CA PRO A 1059 10.85 12.59 5.46
C PRO A 1059 9.36 12.83 5.76
N ASN A 1060 8.99 14.06 6.11
CA ASN A 1060 7.61 14.47 6.38
C ASN A 1060 7.06 15.43 5.32
N LEU A 1061 7.58 15.46 4.09
CA LEU A 1061 7.04 16.34 3.03
C LEU A 1061 5.52 16.09 2.84
N PRO A 1062 4.65 17.11 2.98
CA PRO A 1062 3.23 17.04 2.65
C PRO A 1062 2.99 16.48 1.24
N PHE A 1063 2.09 15.49 1.14
CA PHE A 1063 1.71 14.86 -0.13
C PHE A 1063 0.18 14.92 -0.31
N ALA A 1064 -0.31 15.64 -1.32
CA ALA A 1064 -1.73 15.67 -1.67
C ALA A 1064 -1.97 14.83 -2.93
N ILE A 1065 -2.92 13.91 -2.88
CA ILE A 1065 -3.22 12.96 -3.95
C ILE A 1065 -4.64 13.16 -4.46
N ALA A 1066 -4.81 13.28 -5.78
CA ALA A 1066 -6.13 13.27 -6.41
C ALA A 1066 -6.37 11.91 -7.06
N THR A 1067 -7.46 11.23 -6.66
CA THR A 1067 -7.82 9.94 -7.27
C THR A 1067 -8.13 10.10 -8.76
N THR A 1068 -8.11 9.00 -9.49
CA THR A 1068 -8.42 9.01 -10.92
C THR A 1068 -9.90 8.69 -11.17
N GLY A 1069 -10.85 9.51 -10.70
CA GLY A 1069 -12.29 9.19 -10.68
C GLY A 1069 -13.11 9.42 -11.97
N MET A 1070 -12.49 9.43 -13.16
CA MET A 1070 -13.21 9.72 -14.43
C MET A 1070 -14.08 8.55 -14.93
N ASN A 1071 -15.06 8.85 -15.80
CA ASN A 1071 -16.05 7.93 -16.43
C ASN A 1071 -17.26 7.50 -15.61
N ASN A 1072 -17.53 8.16 -14.48
CA ASN A 1072 -18.62 7.75 -13.58
C ASN A 1072 -18.53 6.24 -13.24
N ALA A 1073 -17.29 5.76 -13.06
CA ALA A 1073 -16.98 4.41 -12.65
C ALA A 1073 -17.57 4.17 -11.26
N GLY A 1074 -18.87 3.85 -11.20
CA GLY A 1074 -19.46 3.25 -10.02
C GLY A 1074 -18.71 1.96 -9.65
N PRO A 1075 -19.01 1.31 -8.51
CA PRO A 1075 -18.28 0.14 -8.00
C PRO A 1075 -18.13 -1.08 -8.95
N ALA A 1076 -18.65 -1.05 -10.18
CA ALA A 1076 -18.51 -2.08 -11.19
C ALA A 1076 -18.13 -1.48 -12.56
N GLU A 1077 -16.93 -1.77 -13.04
CA GLU A 1077 -16.49 -1.52 -14.43
C GLU A 1077 -16.61 -2.82 -15.24
N ALA A 1078 -17.04 -2.71 -16.50
CA ALA A 1078 -17.04 -3.82 -17.45
C ALA A 1078 -15.64 -4.00 -18.08
N PRO A 1079 -15.26 -5.21 -18.53
CA PRO A 1079 -14.00 -5.44 -19.25
C PRO A 1079 -13.83 -4.49 -20.46
N PRO A 1080 -12.62 -3.98 -20.74
CA PRO A 1080 -11.32 -4.43 -20.23
C PRO A 1080 -10.80 -3.67 -18.98
N TYR A 1081 -11.61 -2.83 -18.34
CA TYR A 1081 -11.14 -1.82 -17.39
C TYR A 1081 -11.36 -2.17 -15.90
N THR A 1082 -11.17 -3.43 -15.52
CA THR A 1082 -11.30 -3.89 -14.12
C THR A 1082 -10.31 -3.23 -13.14
N GLY A 1083 -9.24 -2.59 -13.64
CA GLY A 1083 -8.19 -1.95 -12.83
C GLY A 1083 -8.52 -0.54 -12.29
N TYR A 1084 -9.59 0.13 -12.74
CA TYR A 1084 -9.99 1.45 -12.21
C TYR A 1084 -10.15 1.43 -10.69
N HIS A 1085 -10.91 0.45 -10.19
CA HIS A 1085 -11.16 0.30 -8.76
C HIS A 1085 -9.90 -0.03 -7.97
N ALA A 1086 -8.96 -0.78 -8.54
CA ALA A 1086 -7.73 -1.14 -7.85
C ALA A 1086 -6.81 0.07 -7.66
N VAL A 1087 -6.62 0.87 -8.72
CA VAL A 1087 -5.81 2.11 -8.67
C VAL A 1087 -6.47 3.16 -7.77
N GLU A 1088 -7.78 3.40 -7.90
CA GLU A 1088 -8.49 4.36 -7.05
C GLU A 1088 -8.51 3.93 -5.59
N LYS A 1089 -8.75 2.63 -5.32
CA LYS A 1089 -8.62 2.09 -3.96
C LYS A 1089 -7.22 2.25 -3.44
N ALA A 1090 -6.16 2.04 -4.23
CA ALA A 1090 -4.79 2.28 -3.80
C ALA A 1090 -4.54 3.75 -3.44
N GLN A 1091 -5.05 4.68 -4.26
CA GLN A 1091 -4.97 6.13 -4.02
C GLN A 1091 -5.72 6.54 -2.75
N LEU A 1092 -6.89 5.95 -2.49
CA LEU A 1092 -7.65 6.15 -1.25
C LEU A 1092 -7.14 5.29 -0.08
N TRP A 1093 -6.40 4.22 -0.33
CA TRP A 1093 -5.88 3.29 0.69
C TRP A 1093 -4.76 3.92 1.49
N VAL A 1094 -4.00 4.82 0.86
CA VAL A 1094 -3.11 5.76 1.56
C VAL A 1094 -3.87 6.58 2.63
N ALA A 1095 -5.20 6.65 2.58
CA ALA A 1095 -6.06 7.22 3.63
C ALA A 1095 -6.66 6.20 4.63
N GLY A 1096 -6.46 4.88 4.48
CA GLY A 1096 -7.31 3.85 5.11
C GLY A 1096 -6.66 2.86 6.10
N VAL A 1097 -5.42 2.39 5.92
CA VAL A 1097 -4.74 1.49 6.89
C VAL A 1097 -3.22 1.67 6.80
N ALA A 1098 -2.57 2.02 7.91
CA ALA A 1098 -1.13 2.38 7.99
C ALA A 1098 -0.72 3.48 6.98
N LYS A 1099 -1.49 4.56 6.97
CA LYS A 1099 -1.24 5.79 6.21
C LYS A 1099 0.21 6.27 6.42
N PRO A 1100 1.01 6.46 5.35
CA PRO A 1100 2.25 7.22 5.43
C PRO A 1100 1.95 8.58 6.08
N ALA A 1101 2.72 8.96 7.10
CA ALA A 1101 2.51 10.23 7.78
C ALA A 1101 2.49 11.40 6.77
N ASN A 1102 1.70 12.43 7.04
CA ASN A 1102 1.62 13.66 6.25
C ASN A 1102 1.23 13.48 4.76
N VAL A 1103 0.20 12.66 4.49
CA VAL A 1103 -0.39 12.49 3.15
C VAL A 1103 -1.91 12.73 3.21
N LEU A 1104 -2.54 13.29 2.19
CA LEU A 1104 -4.01 13.31 2.05
C LEU A 1104 -4.40 12.88 0.64
N SER A 1105 -5.61 12.35 0.51
CA SER A 1105 -6.13 11.84 -0.75
C SER A 1105 -7.59 12.23 -0.91
N SER A 1106 -7.88 12.92 -2.01
CA SER A 1106 -9.20 13.43 -2.35
C SER A 1106 -9.88 12.53 -3.40
N ASP A 1107 -11.12 12.12 -3.10
CA ASP A 1107 -11.96 11.38 -4.03
C ASP A 1107 -12.53 12.30 -5.12
N THR A 1108 -12.05 12.15 -6.35
CA THR A 1108 -12.44 12.98 -7.48
C THR A 1108 -13.65 12.46 -8.27
N ARG A 1109 -14.21 11.29 -7.93
CA ARG A 1109 -15.38 10.73 -8.64
C ARG A 1109 -16.58 11.70 -8.69
N PRO A 1110 -16.91 12.45 -7.62
CA PRO A 1110 -17.97 13.46 -7.68
C PRO A 1110 -17.70 14.61 -8.66
N PHE A 1111 -16.46 14.77 -9.14
CA PHE A 1111 -16.08 15.85 -10.05
C PHE A 1111 -16.33 15.49 -11.52
N TRP A 1112 -16.76 14.26 -11.83
CA TRP A 1112 -17.06 13.86 -13.20
C TRP A 1112 -18.25 14.62 -13.76
N ARG A 1113 -18.11 15.12 -14.99
CA ARG A 1113 -19.18 15.77 -15.74
C ARG A 1113 -19.40 15.02 -17.05
N ASP A 1114 -20.67 14.70 -17.31
CA ASP A 1114 -21.05 13.91 -18.47
C ASP A 1114 -20.71 14.63 -19.78
N SER A 1115 -20.48 13.85 -20.83
CA SER A 1115 -20.19 14.37 -22.17
C SER A 1115 -21.25 15.34 -22.69
N SER A 1116 -22.52 15.18 -22.29
CA SER A 1116 -23.64 16.04 -22.69
C SER A 1116 -23.56 17.48 -22.18
N ILE A 1117 -22.74 17.75 -21.16
CA ILE A 1117 -22.52 19.08 -20.57
C ILE A 1117 -21.05 19.51 -20.63
N SER A 1118 -20.24 18.81 -21.42
CA SER A 1118 -18.80 18.99 -21.47
C SER A 1118 -18.33 19.33 -22.90
N PRO A 1119 -17.13 19.93 -23.06
CA PRO A 1119 -16.62 20.29 -24.39
C PRO A 1119 -16.33 19.10 -25.32
N SER A 1120 -16.12 17.90 -24.76
CA SER A 1120 -15.72 16.71 -25.50
C SER A 1120 -16.54 15.48 -25.10
N THR A 1121 -16.55 14.48 -25.97
CA THR A 1121 -17.16 13.15 -25.73
C THR A 1121 -16.09 12.06 -25.54
N THR A 1122 -14.86 12.45 -25.21
CA THR A 1122 -13.71 11.54 -25.21
C THR A 1122 -13.79 10.42 -24.19
N SER A 1123 -14.56 10.56 -23.10
CA SER A 1123 -14.58 9.59 -21.98
C SER A 1123 -13.20 9.43 -21.31
N PHE A 1124 -12.33 10.41 -21.48
CA PHE A 1124 -11.05 10.55 -20.79
C PHE A 1124 -10.69 12.02 -20.75
N HIS A 1125 -9.73 12.41 -19.91
CA HIS A 1125 -9.40 13.82 -19.65
C HIS A 1125 -10.62 14.62 -19.17
N TRP A 1126 -11.49 14.00 -18.37
CA TRP A 1126 -12.67 14.66 -17.79
C TRP A 1126 -13.58 15.32 -18.84
N ASN A 1127 -13.65 14.76 -20.06
CA ASN A 1127 -14.39 15.34 -21.19
C ASN A 1127 -13.99 16.80 -21.50
N HIS A 1128 -12.77 17.20 -21.12
CA HIS A 1128 -12.25 18.57 -21.18
C HIS A 1128 -13.07 19.58 -20.35
N ASN A 1129 -13.87 19.10 -19.40
CA ASN A 1129 -14.75 19.93 -18.58
C ASN A 1129 -13.95 20.77 -17.58
N ALA A 1130 -14.12 22.08 -17.63
CA ALA A 1130 -13.40 23.03 -16.80
C ALA A 1130 -13.69 22.85 -15.30
N GLU A 1131 -14.94 22.58 -14.94
CA GLU A 1131 -15.37 22.40 -13.55
C GLU A 1131 -14.64 21.22 -12.93
N SER A 1132 -14.57 20.08 -13.64
CA SER A 1132 -13.84 18.90 -13.19
C SER A 1132 -12.38 19.21 -12.89
N TYR A 1133 -11.65 19.85 -13.81
CA TYR A 1133 -10.24 20.20 -13.60
C TYR A 1133 -10.04 21.21 -12.46
N PHE A 1134 -10.95 22.18 -12.34
CA PHE A 1134 -10.89 23.16 -11.27
C PHE A 1134 -11.12 22.52 -9.91
N LEU A 1135 -12.13 21.65 -9.77
CA LEU A 1135 -12.42 20.95 -8.52
C LEU A 1135 -11.29 19.99 -8.12
N VAL A 1136 -10.66 19.29 -9.08
CA VAL A 1136 -9.47 18.46 -8.81
C VAL A 1136 -8.33 19.32 -8.26
N GLY A 1137 -8.04 20.46 -8.89
CA GLY A 1137 -6.99 21.37 -8.43
C GLY A 1137 -7.29 21.99 -7.07
N LYS A 1138 -8.54 22.38 -6.83
CA LYS A 1138 -9.00 22.92 -5.55
C LYS A 1138 -8.85 21.87 -4.44
N ALA A 1139 -9.30 20.64 -4.67
CA ALA A 1139 -9.18 19.55 -3.70
C ALA A 1139 -7.72 19.24 -3.33
N LEU A 1140 -6.81 19.20 -4.33
CA LEU A 1140 -5.38 19.09 -4.06
C LEU A 1140 -4.85 20.27 -3.22
N GLY A 1141 -5.35 21.48 -3.46
CA GLY A 1141 -4.94 22.68 -2.73
C GLY A 1141 -5.44 22.69 -1.29
N ASP A 1142 -6.72 22.35 -1.08
CA ASP A 1142 -7.34 22.23 0.23
C ASP A 1142 -6.61 21.16 1.06
N ASP A 1143 -6.40 19.97 0.49
CA ASP A 1143 -5.63 18.89 1.13
C ASP A 1143 -4.21 19.34 1.49
N MET A 1144 -3.55 20.10 0.62
CA MET A 1144 -2.21 20.63 0.89
C MET A 1144 -2.21 21.64 2.05
N VAL A 1145 -3.19 22.53 2.09
CA VAL A 1145 -3.36 23.49 3.19
C VAL A 1145 -3.60 22.77 4.52
N ASP A 1146 -4.45 21.75 4.52
CA ASP A 1146 -4.71 20.93 5.72
C ASP A 1146 -3.45 20.20 6.20
N LEU A 1147 -2.59 19.73 5.29
CA LEU A 1147 -1.31 19.10 5.62
C LEU A 1147 -0.24 20.09 6.11
N LEU A 1148 -0.36 21.36 5.75
CA LEU A 1148 0.55 22.43 6.19
C LEU A 1148 0.11 23.06 7.52
N ALA A 1149 -1.15 22.88 7.91
CA ALA A 1149 -1.65 23.35 9.20
C ALA A 1149 -0.95 22.63 10.37
N PRO A 1150 -0.56 23.38 11.42
CA PRO A 1150 0.28 22.87 12.52
C PRO A 1150 -0.40 21.89 13.47
#